data_AF-A0A3L7PMY7-F1
#
_entry.id   AF-A0A3L7PMY7-F1
#
_cell.length_a   1.000
_cell.length_b   1.000
_cell.length_c   1.000
_cell.angle_alpha   90.00
_cell.angle_beta   90.00
_cell.angle_gamma   90.00
#
_symmetry.space_group_name_H-M   'P 1'
#
loop_
_entity.id
_entity.type
_entity.pdbx_description
1 polymer ?
#
loop_
_entity_poly.entity_id
_entity_poly.type
_entity_poly.pdbx_seq_one_letter_code
_entity_poly.pdbx_strand_id
1 'polypeptide(L)'
;MNAAKQEMFETVRSVVAGRLRDEAQIRELAHRISEESTTLRRRLDRAVGYARAGLRLEACAEAEAEPSVFELAAAFDSDVMRQWRTLCSKNKLPLQDEIASDALSEIEEAIALTAPLRSRLARMRRLVLSDASAWNKLEILRELVSRDSDNPAWQEDRAALEPVTANELGDRFEAALEKGAIDEAELSVTRLEDGKWHWSGAAKVAAQLRARLDRALSTQTALEARAVIALLDEEWAAENESGAQAALESWRDLEQRMLSYGGEMPEDLLARVDEAEAWLAARQSDAAAHRENIDRVAALERLVHDDAVTLPGLRKTLRSAEQTVAGVPDDLRASAERKIDSFERAARMKRLALIAAVVLVLIAGSVGTVYVLRQSEALKRIDDIAAAITSNVDAGRLAEADQQLAEAEKEPAVAGSPMIAAARSKLTAARAAIAEKRQKFTSLMAEAGVADSESAKPDRIEEAKQFAQGEEEQARVASWIRAHGNATGTRRTERMREGIARAKEIKQEIEAAQPTGDASWDGTFTAWERALDGVKGQYGEFTEVAQELSAAHNSLMAQRAKADAARVEIGRVGKLGELGAAATSPQKLADALTAYINDHDVSAEANDFKTALVALPTWEAVTAWSAVQPRPTVLLADRPQKERDAAAAAIDEYVQAHPSSPYGSACEALAPLLVAAPGWREWLEDKLGTMEELTYWMIERKDGSRWYCKTDPRLIPPQPQNGVVFKSVMVYQGKSKKTAFEQFEQLQLKIEGPSPQTVFSKQLAELIADDEKSVNDIDGAFDAMMALRENKTIDGALAAQLMQGLLESMAPHMPAVIRPQIEAAVKRIAKEKLDTIDWINPRDTDARTRSSDAREAMFKAVQPELWRRAYVSAMESACAPLAVVYEPAGVFVKSDGKDVFLSNKVAVAPANTTLWIAEPPIGSNPGMMIKLGTVKQDGAVEFDSAATTVTPGNMVFTIKRGSKP
;
A
#
# COMPACT_ATOMS: atom_id res chain seq x y z
N MET A 1 -45.27 -16.01 24.72
CA MET A 1 -46.75 -16.08 24.67
C MET A 1 -47.42 -14.94 25.46
N ASN A 2 -48.31 -14.14 24.84
CA ASN A 2 -49.00 -13.01 25.49
C ASN A 2 -49.96 -13.46 26.60
N ALA A 3 -50.12 -12.65 27.66
CA ALA A 3 -50.93 -12.89 28.86
C ALA A 3 -52.36 -13.35 28.56
N ALA A 4 -53.02 -12.75 27.56
CA ALA A 4 -54.39 -13.14 27.18
C ALA A 4 -54.49 -14.60 26.69
N LYS A 5 -53.46 -15.10 25.97
CA LYS A 5 -53.42 -16.49 25.51
C LYS A 5 -53.01 -17.45 26.63
N GLN A 6 -52.13 -17.03 27.54
CA GLN A 6 -51.79 -17.79 28.74
C GLN A 6 -53.03 -18.02 29.64
N GLU A 7 -53.80 -16.96 29.88
CA GLU A 7 -55.06 -17.04 30.65
C GLU A 7 -56.07 -18.00 29.99
N MET A 8 -56.17 -17.98 28.66
CA MET A 8 -57.03 -18.91 27.91
C MET A 8 -56.64 -20.38 28.17
N PHE A 9 -55.35 -20.74 28.04
CA PHE A 9 -54.90 -22.11 28.29
C PHE A 9 -54.99 -22.51 29.78
N GLU A 10 -54.83 -21.57 30.72
CA GLU A 10 -55.03 -21.83 32.15
C GLU A 10 -56.51 -22.11 32.48
N THR A 11 -57.41 -21.40 31.79
CA THR A 11 -58.86 -21.63 31.89
C THR A 11 -59.21 -23.02 31.37
N VAL A 12 -58.62 -23.46 30.26
CA VAL A 12 -58.78 -24.85 29.76
C VAL A 12 -58.30 -25.86 30.79
N ARG A 13 -57.13 -25.65 31.40
CA ARG A 13 -56.61 -26.52 32.46
C ARG A 13 -57.55 -26.60 33.66
N SER A 14 -58.21 -25.49 34.00
CA SER A 14 -59.19 -25.43 35.07
C SER A 14 -60.47 -26.22 34.76
N VAL A 15 -60.94 -26.20 33.50
CA VAL A 15 -62.07 -27.04 33.07
C VAL A 15 -61.70 -28.51 33.06
N VAL A 16 -60.56 -28.89 32.48
CA VAL A 16 -60.10 -30.29 32.39
C VAL A 16 -59.89 -30.89 33.79
N ALA A 17 -59.39 -30.11 34.74
CA ALA A 17 -59.26 -30.51 36.15
C ALA A 17 -60.60 -30.56 36.91
N GLY A 18 -61.72 -30.24 36.28
CA GLY A 18 -63.06 -30.23 36.89
C GLY A 18 -63.30 -29.09 37.89
N ARG A 19 -62.43 -28.07 37.90
CA ARG A 19 -62.50 -26.89 38.78
C ARG A 19 -63.46 -25.83 38.27
N LEU A 20 -63.69 -25.78 36.96
CA LEU A 20 -64.71 -24.94 36.32
C LEU A 20 -65.79 -25.84 35.69
N ARG A 21 -67.07 -25.59 36.02
CA ARG A 21 -68.21 -26.44 35.62
C ARG A 21 -69.34 -25.70 34.93
N ASP A 22 -69.22 -24.40 34.72
CA ASP A 22 -70.23 -23.60 34.03
C ASP A 22 -70.24 -23.95 32.53
N GLU A 23 -71.32 -24.57 32.06
CA GLU A 23 -71.47 -25.01 30.65
C GLU A 23 -71.40 -23.86 29.65
N ALA A 24 -71.89 -22.66 30.01
CA ALA A 24 -71.87 -21.51 29.12
C ALA A 24 -70.43 -21.03 28.90
N GLN A 25 -69.64 -20.95 29.97
CA GLN A 25 -68.22 -20.58 29.91
C GLN A 25 -67.38 -21.63 29.16
N ILE A 26 -67.69 -22.92 29.32
CA ILE A 26 -67.01 -24.01 28.62
C ILE A 26 -67.28 -23.94 27.11
N ARG A 27 -68.52 -23.64 26.69
CA ARG A 27 -68.87 -23.48 25.28
C ARG A 27 -68.17 -22.28 24.66
N GLU A 28 -68.16 -21.14 25.35
CA GLU A 28 -67.45 -19.94 24.92
C GLU A 28 -65.94 -20.19 24.78
N LEU A 29 -65.33 -20.86 25.76
CA LEU A 29 -63.93 -21.23 25.72
C LEU A 29 -63.61 -22.17 24.55
N ALA A 30 -64.49 -23.12 24.23
CA ALA A 30 -64.33 -24.03 23.09
C ALA A 30 -64.35 -23.28 21.75
N HIS A 31 -65.21 -22.27 21.59
CA HIS A 31 -65.21 -21.40 20.42
C HIS A 31 -63.90 -20.62 20.30
N ARG A 32 -63.46 -19.95 21.37
CA ARG A 32 -62.21 -19.16 21.38
C ARG A 32 -60.99 -20.02 21.06
N ILE A 33 -60.90 -21.23 21.63
CA ILE A 33 -59.82 -22.19 21.35
C ILE A 33 -59.83 -22.67 19.90
N SER A 34 -61.01 -22.94 19.34
CA SER A 34 -61.16 -23.35 17.93
C SER A 34 -60.72 -22.24 17.00
N GLU A 35 -61.17 -21.00 17.22
CA GLU A 35 -60.77 -19.82 16.42
C GLU A 35 -59.26 -19.54 16.47
N GLU A 36 -58.65 -19.65 17.64
CA GLU A 36 -57.20 -19.49 17.80
C GLU A 36 -56.43 -20.60 17.08
N SER A 37 -56.92 -21.85 17.11
CA SER A 37 -56.30 -22.96 16.38
C SER A 37 -56.37 -22.76 14.86
N THR A 38 -57.50 -22.25 14.33
CA THR A 38 -57.64 -21.91 12.91
C THR A 38 -56.75 -20.75 12.51
N THR A 39 -56.59 -19.75 13.39
CA THR A 39 -55.69 -18.61 13.16
C THR A 39 -54.22 -19.07 13.10
N LEU A 40 -53.82 -19.96 14.00
CA LEU A 40 -52.49 -20.58 13.98
C LEU A 40 -52.27 -21.38 12.69
N ARG A 41 -53.24 -22.21 12.27
CA ARG A 41 -53.15 -22.99 11.04
C ARG A 41 -52.96 -22.09 9.81
N ARG A 42 -53.77 -21.05 9.65
CA ARG A 42 -53.62 -20.10 8.53
C ARG A 42 -52.26 -19.41 8.52
N ARG A 43 -51.72 -19.13 9.71
CA ARG A 43 -50.39 -18.52 9.86
C ARG A 43 -49.28 -19.49 9.49
N LEU A 44 -49.41 -20.75 9.91
CA LEU A 44 -48.52 -21.84 9.52
C LEU A 44 -48.53 -22.03 7.99
N ASP A 45 -49.71 -22.09 7.37
CA ASP A 45 -49.85 -22.24 5.92
C ASP A 45 -49.20 -21.08 5.14
N ARG A 46 -49.31 -19.84 5.64
CA ARG A 46 -48.62 -18.67 5.05
C ARG A 46 -47.10 -18.80 5.18
N ALA A 47 -46.59 -19.14 6.36
CA ALA A 47 -45.16 -19.29 6.60
C ALA A 47 -44.55 -20.40 5.71
N VAL A 48 -45.23 -21.54 5.57
CA VAL A 48 -44.86 -22.60 4.62
C VAL A 48 -44.92 -22.10 3.17
N GLY A 49 -45.97 -21.36 2.81
CA GLY A 49 -46.10 -20.75 1.49
C GLY A 49 -44.92 -19.84 1.14
N TYR A 50 -44.50 -18.99 2.07
CA TYR A 50 -43.32 -18.13 1.91
C TYR A 50 -42.02 -18.93 1.81
N ALA A 51 -41.84 -19.96 2.66
CA ALA A 51 -40.66 -20.81 2.63
C ALA A 51 -40.50 -21.51 1.27
N ARG A 52 -41.58 -22.09 0.74
CA ARG A 52 -41.61 -22.77 -0.57
C ARG A 52 -41.40 -21.80 -1.75
N ALA A 53 -41.83 -20.55 -1.59
CA ALA A 53 -41.59 -19.49 -2.57
C ALA A 53 -40.16 -18.93 -2.52
N GLY A 54 -39.30 -19.38 -1.60
CA GLY A 54 -37.96 -18.81 -1.41
C GLY A 54 -37.92 -17.49 -0.63
N LEU A 55 -39.08 -17.02 -0.14
CA LEU A 55 -39.26 -15.81 0.68
C LEU A 55 -38.91 -16.10 2.14
N ARG A 56 -37.63 -16.38 2.37
CA ARG A 56 -37.09 -16.90 3.63
C ARG A 56 -37.27 -15.95 4.83
N LEU A 57 -37.15 -14.64 4.62
CA LEU A 57 -37.33 -13.65 5.69
C LEU A 57 -38.80 -13.54 6.11
N GLU A 58 -39.70 -13.53 5.14
CA GLU A 58 -41.15 -13.47 5.33
C GLU A 58 -41.65 -14.72 6.05
N ALA A 59 -41.12 -15.89 5.67
CA ALA A 59 -41.38 -17.14 6.37
C ALA A 59 -40.93 -17.10 7.84
N CYS A 60 -39.71 -16.62 8.11
CA CYS A 60 -39.19 -16.48 9.47
C CYS A 60 -40.00 -15.47 10.29
N ALA A 61 -40.28 -14.28 9.73
CA ALA A 61 -41.04 -13.24 10.40
C ALA A 61 -42.46 -13.71 10.75
N GLU A 62 -43.12 -14.38 9.80
CA GLU A 62 -44.44 -14.96 10.02
C GLU A 62 -44.39 -16.10 11.05
N ALA A 63 -43.31 -16.88 11.15
CA ALA A 63 -43.15 -17.94 12.16
C ALA A 63 -42.81 -17.40 13.56
N GLU A 64 -41.98 -16.36 13.65
CA GLU A 64 -41.41 -15.82 14.89
C GLU A 64 -42.28 -14.73 15.54
N ALA A 65 -43.19 -14.07 14.79
CA ALA A 65 -44.05 -13.01 15.33
C ALA A 65 -44.78 -13.46 16.62
N GLU A 66 -44.85 -12.60 17.64
CA GLU A 66 -45.34 -13.04 18.93
C GLU A 66 -46.87 -13.24 18.94
N PRO A 67 -47.37 -14.36 19.52
CA PRO A 67 -46.63 -15.53 20.00
C PRO A 67 -46.14 -16.40 18.84
N SER A 68 -44.94 -16.96 18.94
CA SER A 68 -44.37 -17.75 17.83
C SER A 68 -45.25 -18.95 17.48
N VAL A 69 -45.17 -19.39 16.21
CA VAL A 69 -45.90 -20.56 15.72
C VAL A 69 -45.55 -21.80 16.55
N PHE A 70 -44.28 -21.97 16.93
CA PHE A 70 -43.80 -23.08 17.76
C PHE A 70 -44.34 -23.04 19.19
N GLU A 71 -44.36 -21.86 19.82
CA GLU A 71 -44.94 -21.70 21.17
C GLU A 71 -46.43 -22.09 21.18
N LEU A 72 -47.18 -21.61 20.19
CA LEU A 72 -48.60 -21.93 20.09
C LEU A 72 -48.82 -23.41 19.75
N ALA A 73 -48.07 -23.95 18.80
CA ALA A 73 -48.18 -25.37 18.43
C ALA A 73 -47.89 -26.30 19.62
N ALA A 74 -46.84 -26.01 20.40
CA ALA A 74 -46.52 -26.75 21.62
C ALA A 74 -47.64 -26.64 22.67
N ALA A 75 -48.26 -25.47 22.83
CA ALA A 75 -49.39 -25.30 23.74
C ALA A 75 -50.60 -26.15 23.32
N PHE A 76 -50.92 -26.16 22.02
CA PHE A 76 -52.03 -26.95 21.44
C PHE A 76 -51.78 -28.47 21.42
N ASP A 77 -50.52 -28.93 21.43
CA ASP A 77 -50.17 -30.36 21.50
C ASP A 77 -50.02 -30.91 22.93
N SER A 78 -50.13 -30.05 23.95
CA SER A 78 -50.03 -30.47 25.35
C SER A 78 -51.06 -31.52 25.76
N ASP A 79 -50.73 -32.35 26.77
CA ASP A 79 -51.64 -33.38 27.29
C ASP A 79 -52.99 -32.82 27.76
N VAL A 80 -52.97 -31.62 28.34
CA VAL A 80 -54.18 -30.90 28.77
C VAL A 80 -55.09 -30.61 27.57
N MET A 81 -54.51 -30.21 26.44
CA MET A 81 -55.28 -29.93 25.22
C MET A 81 -55.78 -31.20 24.53
N ARG A 82 -55.08 -32.34 24.65
CA ARG A 82 -55.60 -33.65 24.19
C ARG A 82 -56.82 -34.09 24.99
N GLN A 83 -56.79 -33.88 26.31
CA GLN A 83 -57.92 -34.13 27.20
C GLN A 83 -59.08 -33.17 26.90
N TRP A 84 -58.79 -31.89 26.66
CA TRP A 84 -59.76 -30.90 26.20
C TRP A 84 -60.45 -31.30 24.90
N ARG A 85 -59.69 -31.71 23.87
CA ARG A 85 -60.24 -32.20 22.59
C ARG A 85 -61.19 -33.39 22.79
N THR A 86 -60.84 -34.32 23.67
CA THR A 86 -61.70 -35.45 24.05
C THR A 86 -62.98 -34.98 24.73
N LEU A 87 -62.90 -33.98 25.61
CA LEU A 87 -64.05 -33.37 26.28
C LEU A 87 -64.96 -32.66 25.26
N CYS A 88 -64.41 -31.85 24.36
CA CYS A 88 -65.18 -31.17 23.32
C CYS A 88 -65.88 -32.16 22.39
N SER A 89 -65.18 -33.23 21.98
CA SER A 89 -65.74 -34.29 21.12
C SER A 89 -66.94 -34.98 21.79
N LYS A 90 -66.79 -35.40 23.06
CA LYS A 90 -67.87 -36.03 23.83
C LYS A 90 -69.11 -35.14 23.99
N ASN A 91 -68.89 -33.83 24.12
CA ASN A 91 -69.96 -32.85 24.35
C ASN A 91 -70.45 -32.15 23.07
N LYS A 92 -70.02 -32.57 21.88
CA LYS A 92 -70.35 -31.95 20.58
C LYS A 92 -70.03 -30.45 20.51
N LEU A 93 -68.96 -30.03 21.18
CA LEU A 93 -68.43 -28.66 21.11
C LEU A 93 -67.47 -28.52 19.92
N PRO A 94 -67.19 -27.28 19.45
CA PRO A 94 -66.18 -27.03 18.44
C PRO A 94 -64.84 -27.67 18.80
N LEU A 95 -64.22 -28.33 17.82
CA LEU A 95 -62.91 -28.95 17.97
C LEU A 95 -61.82 -28.00 17.49
N GLN A 96 -60.63 -28.14 18.08
CA GLN A 96 -59.43 -27.47 17.58
C GLN A 96 -58.97 -28.13 16.28
N ASP A 97 -58.43 -27.34 15.36
CA ASP A 97 -57.80 -27.83 14.14
C ASP A 97 -56.55 -28.67 14.47
N GLU A 98 -56.26 -29.67 13.63
CA GLU A 98 -54.98 -30.39 13.68
C GLU A 98 -53.87 -29.54 13.08
N ILE A 99 -52.75 -29.48 13.80
CA ILE A 99 -51.53 -28.79 13.38
C ILE A 99 -50.66 -29.85 12.69
N ALA A 100 -50.37 -29.66 11.41
CA ALA A 100 -49.55 -30.59 10.65
C ALA A 100 -48.09 -30.54 11.14
N SER A 101 -47.55 -31.67 11.59
CA SER A 101 -46.16 -31.80 12.02
C SER A 101 -45.18 -31.48 10.90
N ASP A 102 -45.51 -31.89 9.68
CA ASP A 102 -44.64 -31.72 8.51
C ASP A 102 -44.46 -30.24 8.17
N ALA A 103 -45.53 -29.43 8.32
CA ALA A 103 -45.49 -27.99 8.12
C ALA A 103 -44.62 -27.27 9.18
N LEU A 104 -44.59 -27.77 10.42
CA LEU A 104 -43.69 -27.25 11.45
C LEU A 104 -42.22 -27.58 11.12
N SER A 105 -41.96 -28.81 10.68
CA SER A 105 -40.62 -29.23 10.25
C SER A 105 -40.10 -28.41 9.08
N GLU A 106 -40.94 -28.13 8.08
CA GLU A 106 -40.57 -27.29 6.92
C GLU A 106 -40.18 -25.86 7.34
N ILE A 107 -40.87 -25.28 8.33
CA ILE A 107 -40.55 -23.93 8.84
C ILE A 107 -39.28 -23.96 9.70
N GLU A 108 -39.09 -24.99 10.53
CA GLU A 108 -37.87 -25.17 11.32
C GLU A 108 -36.64 -25.26 10.41
N GLU A 109 -36.73 -26.05 9.34
CA GLU A 109 -35.70 -26.13 8.31
C GLU A 109 -35.47 -24.77 7.64
N ALA A 110 -36.54 -24.06 7.26
CA ALA A 110 -36.43 -22.74 6.67
C ALA A 110 -35.75 -21.71 7.60
N ILE A 111 -36.06 -21.73 8.90
CA ILE A 111 -35.41 -20.86 9.89
C ILE A 111 -33.94 -21.22 10.05
N ALA A 112 -33.61 -22.51 10.13
CA ALA A 112 -32.23 -22.99 10.25
C ALA A 112 -31.37 -22.55 9.05
N LEU A 113 -31.91 -22.69 7.82
CA LEU A 113 -31.25 -22.25 6.59
C LEU A 113 -31.11 -20.72 6.51
N THR A 114 -32.06 -19.98 7.08
CA THR A 114 -32.05 -18.50 7.05
C THR A 114 -31.11 -17.89 8.09
N ALA A 115 -30.93 -18.54 9.25
CA ALA A 115 -30.12 -18.05 10.37
C ALA A 115 -28.71 -17.56 9.97
N PRO A 116 -27.88 -18.33 9.23
CA PRO A 116 -26.54 -17.86 8.81
C PRO A 116 -26.58 -16.74 7.76
N LEU A 117 -27.73 -16.49 7.12
CA LEU A 117 -27.90 -15.52 6.05
C LEU A 117 -28.51 -14.18 6.53
N ARG A 118 -29.01 -14.11 7.78
CA ARG A 118 -29.71 -12.93 8.33
C ARG A 118 -28.95 -11.62 8.17
N SER A 119 -27.64 -11.61 8.41
CA SER A 119 -26.81 -10.40 8.28
C SER A 119 -26.77 -9.87 6.83
N ARG A 120 -26.71 -10.78 5.84
CA ARG A 120 -26.70 -10.44 4.42
C ARG A 120 -28.05 -10.03 3.91
N LEU A 121 -29.10 -10.70 4.36
CA LEU A 121 -30.47 -10.32 4.05
C LEU A 121 -30.81 -8.93 4.63
N ALA A 122 -30.33 -8.62 5.84
CA ALA A 122 -30.44 -7.28 6.41
C ALA A 122 -29.63 -6.24 5.61
N ARG A 123 -28.45 -6.59 5.10
CA ARG A 123 -27.67 -5.74 4.20
C ARG A 123 -28.39 -5.50 2.86
N MET A 124 -28.91 -6.54 2.23
CA MET A 124 -29.70 -6.44 0.99
C MET A 124 -30.91 -5.53 1.19
N ARG A 125 -31.65 -5.70 2.30
CA ARG A 125 -32.80 -4.82 2.63
C ARG A 125 -32.38 -3.35 2.78
N ARG A 126 -31.25 -3.08 3.44
CA ARG A 126 -30.71 -1.70 3.54
C ARG A 126 -30.38 -1.12 2.17
N LEU A 127 -29.73 -1.89 1.30
CA LEU A 127 -29.38 -1.46 -0.07
C LEU A 127 -30.62 -1.16 -0.91
N VAL A 128 -31.68 -1.96 -0.77
CA VAL A 128 -32.96 -1.71 -1.44
C VAL A 128 -33.64 -0.45 -0.91
N LEU A 129 -33.65 -0.24 0.41
CA LEU A 129 -34.27 0.94 1.03
C LEU A 129 -33.51 2.24 0.79
N SER A 130 -32.19 2.17 0.63
CA SER A 130 -31.33 3.33 0.35
C SER A 130 -31.20 3.64 -1.14
N ASP A 131 -31.96 2.94 -2.00
CA ASP A 131 -31.85 3.01 -3.46
C ASP A 131 -30.40 2.90 -3.98
N ALA A 132 -29.64 1.95 -3.42
CA ALA A 132 -28.25 1.72 -3.84
C ALA A 132 -28.18 1.25 -5.31
N SER A 133 -26.99 1.37 -5.92
CA SER A 133 -26.74 0.91 -7.30
C SER A 133 -27.14 -0.55 -7.52
N ALA A 134 -27.56 -0.87 -8.75
CA ALA A 134 -27.88 -2.22 -9.18
C ALA A 134 -26.66 -3.15 -9.01
N TRP A 135 -25.44 -2.65 -9.24
CA TRP A 135 -24.20 -3.40 -8.99
C TRP A 135 -24.07 -3.85 -7.53
N ASN A 136 -24.23 -2.93 -6.57
CA ASN A 136 -24.08 -3.27 -5.15
C ASN A 136 -25.15 -4.27 -4.69
N LYS A 137 -26.37 -4.15 -5.23
CA LYS A 137 -27.46 -5.10 -4.99
C LYS A 137 -27.13 -6.47 -5.59
N LEU A 138 -26.56 -6.51 -6.80
CA LEU A 138 -26.18 -7.74 -7.50
C LEU A 138 -25.07 -8.49 -6.78
N GLU A 139 -24.07 -7.80 -6.23
CA GLU A 139 -22.99 -8.47 -5.48
C GLU A 139 -23.50 -9.21 -4.25
N ILE A 140 -24.36 -8.56 -3.45
CA ILE A 140 -24.97 -9.22 -2.28
C ILE A 140 -25.89 -10.36 -2.72
N LEU A 141 -26.62 -10.20 -3.82
CA LEU A 141 -27.47 -11.25 -4.35
C LEU A 141 -26.66 -12.46 -4.85
N ARG A 142 -25.52 -12.23 -5.51
CA ARG A 142 -24.57 -13.30 -5.89
C ARG A 142 -24.03 -14.05 -4.66
N GLU A 143 -23.74 -13.34 -3.57
CA GLU A 143 -23.34 -13.95 -2.30
C GLU A 143 -24.44 -14.77 -1.62
N LEU A 144 -25.71 -14.39 -1.81
CA LEU A 144 -26.85 -15.14 -1.29
C LEU A 144 -27.07 -16.41 -2.12
N VAL A 145 -27.09 -16.27 -3.45
CA VAL A 145 -27.23 -17.41 -4.39
C VAL A 145 -26.08 -18.41 -4.27
N SER A 146 -24.85 -17.98 -3.97
CA SER A 146 -23.74 -18.92 -3.79
C SER A 146 -23.85 -19.77 -2.52
N ARG A 147 -24.66 -19.35 -1.55
CA ARG A 147 -24.91 -20.09 -0.30
C ARG A 147 -26.18 -20.93 -0.31
N ASP A 148 -27.18 -20.51 -1.08
CA ASP A 148 -28.41 -21.26 -1.34
C ASP A 148 -28.75 -21.12 -2.83
N SER A 149 -28.15 -21.99 -3.65
CA SER A 149 -28.31 -21.97 -5.11
C SER A 149 -29.73 -22.35 -5.54
N ASP A 150 -30.46 -23.05 -4.69
CA ASP A 150 -31.75 -23.64 -5.01
C ASP A 150 -32.92 -22.70 -4.65
N ASN A 151 -32.63 -21.51 -4.10
CA ASN A 151 -33.65 -20.52 -3.78
C ASN A 151 -34.23 -19.89 -5.08
N PRO A 152 -35.51 -20.15 -5.42
CA PRO A 152 -36.08 -19.69 -6.68
C PRO A 152 -36.24 -18.17 -6.76
N ALA A 153 -36.57 -17.50 -5.64
CA ALA A 153 -36.76 -16.05 -5.61
C ALA A 153 -35.46 -15.31 -5.93
N TRP A 154 -34.34 -15.75 -5.36
CA TRP A 154 -33.05 -15.10 -5.60
C TRP A 154 -32.52 -15.33 -7.02
N GLN A 155 -32.86 -16.47 -7.62
CA GLN A 155 -32.56 -16.75 -9.03
C GLN A 155 -33.32 -15.81 -9.96
N GLU A 156 -34.61 -15.61 -9.69
CA GLU A 156 -35.46 -14.67 -10.44
C GLU A 156 -34.97 -13.22 -10.28
N ASP A 157 -34.72 -12.78 -9.03
CA ASP A 157 -34.19 -11.46 -8.74
C ASP A 157 -32.85 -11.22 -9.45
N ARG A 158 -31.97 -12.23 -9.48
CA ARG A 158 -30.67 -12.13 -10.15
C ARG A 158 -30.85 -11.98 -11.64
N ALA A 159 -31.72 -12.78 -12.25
CA ALA A 159 -32.01 -12.71 -13.68
C ALA A 159 -32.60 -11.35 -14.08
N ALA A 160 -33.41 -10.74 -13.22
CA ALA A 160 -33.96 -9.40 -13.45
C ALA A 160 -32.92 -8.29 -13.26
N LEU A 161 -32.02 -8.43 -12.29
CA LEU A 161 -31.07 -7.40 -11.90
C LEU A 161 -29.82 -7.34 -12.79
N GLU A 162 -29.37 -8.46 -13.36
CA GLU A 162 -28.17 -8.51 -14.21
C GLU A 162 -28.27 -7.59 -15.45
N PRO A 163 -29.33 -7.61 -16.27
CA PRO A 163 -29.45 -6.68 -17.40
C PRO A 163 -29.44 -5.21 -16.99
N VAL A 164 -30.12 -4.88 -15.88
CA VAL A 164 -30.16 -3.51 -15.32
C VAL A 164 -28.77 -3.06 -14.89
N THR A 165 -28.05 -3.95 -14.21
CA THR A 165 -26.68 -3.68 -13.75
C THR A 165 -25.73 -3.48 -14.91
N ALA A 166 -25.86 -4.27 -15.98
CA ALA A 166 -25.01 -4.11 -17.15
C ALA A 166 -25.24 -2.77 -17.86
N ASN A 167 -26.49 -2.30 -17.94
CA ASN A 167 -26.80 -0.96 -18.45
C ASN A 167 -26.23 0.14 -17.55
N GLU A 168 -26.38 0.01 -16.22
CA GLU A 168 -25.82 0.98 -15.28
C GLU A 168 -24.28 1.08 -15.40
N LEU A 169 -23.59 -0.05 -15.58
CA LEU A 169 -22.14 -0.05 -15.82
C LEU A 169 -21.79 0.58 -17.17
N GLY A 170 -22.63 0.40 -18.19
CA GLY A 170 -22.52 1.12 -19.47
C GLY A 170 -22.65 2.63 -19.31
N ASP A 171 -23.66 3.11 -18.60
CA ASP A 171 -23.87 4.55 -18.36
C ASP A 171 -22.71 5.16 -17.56
N ARG A 172 -22.21 4.45 -16.55
CA ARG A 172 -21.02 4.85 -15.77
C ARG A 172 -19.77 4.90 -16.64
N PHE A 173 -19.59 3.93 -17.54
CA PHE A 173 -18.49 3.89 -18.48
C PHE A 173 -18.49 5.12 -19.41
N GLU A 174 -19.66 5.48 -19.97
CA GLU A 174 -19.79 6.69 -20.79
C GLU A 174 -19.43 7.96 -20.01
N ALA A 175 -20.00 8.12 -18.81
CA ALA A 175 -19.73 9.27 -17.96
C ALA A 175 -18.26 9.37 -17.55
N ALA A 176 -17.58 8.23 -17.35
CA ALA A 176 -16.15 8.18 -17.05
C ALA A 176 -15.30 8.60 -18.25
N LEU A 177 -15.62 8.12 -19.46
CA LEU A 177 -14.93 8.56 -20.68
C LEU A 177 -15.12 10.05 -20.96
N GLU A 178 -16.32 10.60 -20.76
CA GLU A 178 -16.60 12.03 -20.94
C GLU A 178 -15.77 12.92 -20.00
N LYS A 179 -15.46 12.42 -18.80
CA LYS A 179 -14.65 13.11 -17.80
C LYS A 179 -13.14 12.84 -17.93
N GLY A 180 -12.72 11.97 -18.84
CA GLY A 180 -11.35 11.51 -18.96
C GLY A 180 -10.88 10.59 -17.81
N ALA A 181 -11.81 10.03 -17.03
CA ALA A 181 -11.52 9.11 -15.92
C ALA A 181 -11.38 7.67 -16.43
N ILE A 182 -10.28 7.38 -17.14
CA ILE A 182 -10.08 6.09 -17.82
C ILE A 182 -10.08 4.90 -16.84
N ASP A 183 -9.53 5.06 -15.64
CA ASP A 183 -9.52 4.00 -14.62
C ASP A 183 -10.95 3.59 -14.18
N GLU A 184 -11.87 4.55 -14.09
CA GLU A 184 -13.28 4.27 -13.74
C GLU A 184 -14.02 3.55 -14.90
N ALA A 185 -13.66 3.90 -16.14
CA ALA A 185 -14.16 3.21 -17.32
C ALA A 185 -13.64 1.75 -17.36
N GLU A 186 -12.35 1.53 -17.09
CA GLU A 186 -11.76 0.19 -16.99
C GLU A 186 -12.39 -0.66 -15.90
N LEU A 187 -12.67 -0.08 -14.73
CA LEU A 187 -13.36 -0.79 -13.65
C LEU A 187 -14.75 -1.28 -14.08
N SER A 188 -15.47 -0.48 -14.88
CA SER A 188 -16.79 -0.83 -15.39
C SER A 188 -16.73 -2.01 -16.37
N VAL A 189 -15.71 -2.03 -17.25
CA VAL A 189 -15.44 -3.15 -18.17
C VAL A 189 -15.06 -4.40 -17.40
N THR A 190 -14.12 -4.30 -16.47
CA THR A 190 -13.62 -5.44 -15.68
C THR A 190 -14.73 -6.11 -14.88
N ARG A 191 -15.67 -5.33 -14.33
CA ARG A 191 -16.86 -5.87 -13.64
C ARG A 191 -17.77 -6.68 -14.56
N LEU A 192 -17.90 -6.30 -15.83
CA LEU A 192 -18.66 -7.06 -16.83
C LEU A 192 -17.94 -8.34 -17.30
N GLU A 193 -16.62 -8.37 -17.15
CA GLU A 193 -15.76 -9.49 -17.57
C GLU A 193 -15.41 -10.46 -16.43
N ASP A 194 -15.93 -10.25 -15.23
CA ASP A 194 -15.61 -11.04 -14.02
C ASP A 194 -15.99 -12.54 -14.09
N GLY A 195 -16.67 -12.95 -15.17
CA GLY A 195 -17.07 -14.34 -15.43
C GLY A 195 -18.21 -14.86 -14.55
N LYS A 196 -18.83 -14.01 -13.73
CA LYS A 196 -19.89 -14.40 -12.76
C LYS A 196 -21.31 -14.12 -13.26
N TRP A 197 -21.43 -13.60 -14.48
CA TRP A 197 -22.71 -13.25 -15.11
C TRP A 197 -23.42 -14.48 -15.67
N HIS A 198 -24.71 -14.61 -15.36
CA HIS A 198 -25.55 -15.67 -15.92
C HIS A 198 -26.32 -15.19 -17.15
N TRP A 199 -26.60 -13.89 -17.21
CA TRP A 199 -27.17 -13.22 -18.35
C TRP A 199 -26.19 -13.22 -19.53
N SER A 200 -26.55 -13.94 -20.58
CA SER A 200 -25.72 -14.12 -21.79
C SER A 200 -25.39 -12.83 -22.54
N GLY A 201 -26.10 -11.73 -22.27
CA GLY A 201 -25.83 -10.43 -22.86
C GLY A 201 -24.58 -9.73 -22.29
N ALA A 202 -24.14 -10.09 -21.08
CA ALA A 202 -23.05 -9.40 -20.39
C ALA A 202 -21.74 -9.43 -21.19
N ALA A 203 -21.36 -10.59 -21.73
CA ALA A 203 -20.14 -10.75 -22.52
C ALA A 203 -20.14 -9.88 -23.79
N LYS A 204 -21.32 -9.67 -24.40
CA LYS A 204 -21.45 -8.78 -25.57
C LYS A 204 -21.26 -7.32 -25.18
N VAL A 205 -21.86 -6.89 -24.07
CA VAL A 205 -21.69 -5.52 -23.55
C VAL A 205 -20.24 -5.30 -23.13
N ALA A 206 -19.63 -6.24 -22.41
CA ALA A 206 -18.21 -6.22 -22.05
C ALA A 206 -17.31 -6.01 -23.26
N ALA A 207 -17.45 -6.83 -24.31
CA ALA A 207 -16.64 -6.73 -25.52
C ALA A 207 -16.83 -5.37 -26.24
N GLN A 208 -18.05 -4.83 -26.24
CA GLN A 208 -18.32 -3.51 -26.81
C GLN A 208 -17.64 -2.38 -26.03
N LEU A 209 -17.73 -2.41 -24.70
CA LEU A 209 -17.09 -1.38 -23.85
C LEU A 209 -15.57 -1.52 -23.86
N ARG A 210 -15.04 -2.75 -23.83
CA ARG A 210 -13.60 -3.06 -23.95
C ARG A 210 -13.01 -2.45 -25.23
N ALA A 211 -13.62 -2.71 -26.38
CA ALA A 211 -13.16 -2.13 -27.65
C ALA A 211 -13.20 -0.59 -27.68
N ARG A 212 -14.06 0.05 -26.87
CA ARG A 212 -14.11 1.51 -26.75
C ARG A 212 -13.06 2.04 -25.77
N LEU A 213 -12.82 1.32 -24.68
CA LEU A 213 -11.76 1.61 -23.71
C LEU A 213 -10.39 1.56 -24.39
N ASP A 214 -10.13 0.49 -25.16
CA ASP A 214 -8.87 0.29 -25.88
C ASP A 214 -8.59 1.47 -26.86
N ARG A 215 -9.64 1.99 -27.52
CA ARG A 215 -9.53 3.20 -28.39
C ARG A 215 -9.23 4.47 -27.59
N ALA A 216 -9.85 4.63 -26.43
CA ALA A 216 -9.60 5.78 -25.55
C ALA A 216 -8.17 5.76 -25.02
N LEU A 217 -7.70 4.59 -24.55
CA LEU A 217 -6.33 4.34 -24.13
C LEU A 217 -5.31 4.59 -25.25
N SER A 218 -5.61 4.14 -26.47
CA SER A 218 -4.80 4.42 -27.66
C SER A 218 -4.68 5.92 -27.91
N THR A 219 -5.80 6.65 -27.83
CA THR A 219 -5.83 8.10 -28.06
C THR A 219 -5.02 8.85 -27.00
N GLN A 220 -5.16 8.48 -25.73
CA GLN A 220 -4.39 9.08 -24.64
C GLN A 220 -2.89 8.79 -24.79
N THR A 221 -2.52 7.54 -25.05
CA THR A 221 -1.12 7.15 -25.20
C THR A 221 -0.48 7.84 -26.40
N ALA A 222 -1.23 8.05 -27.49
CA ALA A 222 -0.75 8.85 -28.62
C ALA A 222 -0.49 10.33 -28.24
N LEU A 223 -1.28 10.91 -27.32
CA LEU A 223 -1.04 12.27 -26.81
C LEU A 223 0.21 12.32 -25.90
N GLU A 224 0.38 11.33 -25.03
CA GLU A 224 1.58 11.19 -24.19
C GLU A 224 2.83 10.98 -25.06
N ALA A 225 2.73 10.14 -26.09
CA ALA A 225 3.80 9.89 -27.05
C ALA A 225 4.22 11.18 -27.77
N ARG A 226 3.27 12.02 -28.17
CA ARG A 226 3.59 13.36 -28.73
C ARG A 226 4.37 14.25 -27.76
N ALA A 227 4.04 14.21 -26.47
CA ALA A 227 4.76 14.98 -25.46
C ALA A 227 6.19 14.46 -25.26
N VAL A 228 6.37 13.13 -25.26
CA VAL A 228 7.71 12.50 -25.21
C VAL A 228 8.54 12.84 -26.44
N ILE A 229 7.95 12.87 -27.64
CA ILE A 229 8.64 13.30 -28.86
C ILE A 229 9.03 14.78 -28.80
N ALA A 230 8.18 15.65 -28.25
CA ALA A 230 8.53 17.05 -28.06
C ALA A 230 9.73 17.22 -27.10
N LEU A 231 9.77 16.44 -26.02
CA LEU A 231 10.92 16.39 -25.10
C LEU A 231 12.17 15.85 -25.80
N LEU A 232 12.04 14.78 -26.58
CA LEU A 232 13.13 14.22 -27.37
C LEU A 232 13.71 15.25 -28.35
N ASP A 233 12.85 15.98 -29.06
CA ASP A 233 13.26 17.06 -29.97
C ASP A 233 13.99 18.19 -29.22
N GLU A 234 13.56 18.55 -28.01
CA GLU A 234 14.23 19.56 -27.17
C GLU A 234 15.60 19.10 -26.69
N GLU A 235 15.69 17.90 -26.12
CA GLU A 235 16.96 17.31 -25.65
C GLU A 235 17.94 17.10 -26.80
N TRP A 236 17.43 16.70 -27.97
CA TRP A 236 18.22 16.59 -29.19
C TRP A 236 18.72 17.95 -29.67
N ALA A 237 17.87 18.98 -29.70
CA ALA A 237 18.29 20.34 -30.05
C ALA A 237 19.31 20.93 -29.07
N ALA A 238 19.27 20.51 -27.81
CA ALA A 238 20.23 20.87 -26.77
C ALA A 238 21.53 20.04 -26.79
N GLU A 239 21.65 19.08 -27.72
CA GLU A 239 22.74 18.09 -27.79
C GLU A 239 22.93 17.30 -26.47
N ASN A 240 21.87 17.10 -25.69
CA ASN A 240 21.91 16.33 -24.44
C ASN A 240 21.63 14.84 -24.69
N GLU A 241 22.71 14.08 -24.89
CA GLU A 241 22.63 12.63 -25.17
C GLU A 241 21.89 11.84 -24.08
N SER A 242 22.11 12.18 -22.81
CA SER A 242 21.49 11.47 -21.69
C SER A 242 19.98 11.71 -21.59
N GLY A 243 19.54 12.95 -21.86
CA GLY A 243 18.12 13.30 -21.89
C GLY A 243 17.38 12.65 -23.06
N ALA A 244 18.00 12.67 -24.25
CA ALA A 244 17.45 12.00 -25.43
C ALA A 244 17.30 10.48 -25.24
N GLN A 245 18.26 9.83 -24.57
CA GLN A 245 18.16 8.39 -24.27
C GLN A 245 17.02 8.07 -23.30
N ALA A 246 16.83 8.88 -22.25
CA ALA A 246 15.72 8.70 -21.31
C ALA A 246 14.34 8.92 -21.96
N ALA A 247 14.24 9.88 -22.90
CA ALA A 247 13.03 10.10 -23.68
C ALA A 247 12.70 8.90 -24.60
N LEU A 248 13.71 8.28 -25.23
CA LEU A 248 13.54 7.07 -26.04
C LEU A 248 13.13 5.84 -25.22
N GLU A 249 13.64 5.70 -24.00
CA GLU A 249 13.17 4.66 -23.06
C GLU A 249 11.69 4.87 -22.71
N SER A 250 11.31 6.11 -22.40
CA SER A 250 9.91 6.47 -22.15
C SER A 250 9.02 6.22 -23.36
N TRP A 251 9.52 6.45 -24.58
CA TRP A 251 8.82 6.10 -25.82
C TRP A 251 8.55 4.59 -25.95
N ARG A 252 9.56 3.74 -25.69
CA ARG A 252 9.42 2.27 -25.78
C ARG A 252 8.37 1.73 -24.82
N ASP A 253 8.27 2.30 -23.61
CA ASP A 253 7.23 1.95 -22.66
C ASP A 253 5.82 2.30 -23.19
N LEU A 254 5.68 3.46 -23.84
CA LEU A 254 4.42 3.87 -24.46
C LEU A 254 4.08 3.01 -25.69
N GLU A 255 5.07 2.62 -26.49
CA GLU A 255 4.89 1.70 -27.62
C GLU A 255 4.41 0.31 -27.15
N GLN A 256 5.05 -0.25 -26.12
CA GLN A 256 4.63 -1.52 -25.53
C GLN A 256 3.20 -1.44 -24.96
N ARG A 257 2.86 -0.31 -24.32
CA ARG A 257 1.49 -0.05 -23.84
C ARG A 257 0.50 0.02 -25.00
N MET A 258 0.83 0.72 -26.08
CA MET A 258 0.02 0.83 -27.31
C MET A 258 -0.30 -0.51 -27.94
N LEU A 259 0.70 -1.40 -28.02
CA LEU A 259 0.53 -2.75 -28.52
C LEU A 259 -0.38 -3.60 -27.63
N SER A 260 -0.36 -3.40 -26.30
CA SER A 260 -1.10 -4.23 -25.35
C SER A 260 -2.62 -4.18 -25.52
N TYR A 261 -3.16 -3.06 -26.03
CA TYR A 261 -4.57 -2.90 -26.35
C TYR A 261 -4.84 -2.87 -27.87
N GLY A 262 -3.88 -3.34 -28.68
CA GLY A 262 -4.04 -3.51 -30.13
C GLY A 262 -4.03 -2.21 -30.95
N GLY A 263 -3.47 -1.13 -30.39
CA GLY A 263 -3.23 0.12 -31.10
C GLY A 263 -1.90 0.12 -31.85
N GLU A 264 -1.74 1.05 -32.78
CA GLU A 264 -0.49 1.31 -33.50
C GLU A 264 -0.01 2.74 -33.21
N MET A 265 1.31 2.92 -33.10
CA MET A 265 1.88 4.25 -32.94
C MET A 265 1.72 5.08 -34.23
N PRO A 266 1.45 6.39 -34.14
CA PRO A 266 1.39 7.25 -35.32
C PRO A 266 2.73 7.24 -36.10
N GLU A 267 2.66 7.00 -37.40
CA GLU A 267 3.84 6.88 -38.28
C GLU A 267 4.75 8.13 -38.25
N ASP A 268 4.15 9.31 -38.08
CA ASP A 268 4.89 10.58 -37.99
C ASP A 268 5.79 10.65 -36.76
N LEU A 269 5.38 10.03 -35.65
CA LEU A 269 6.18 9.99 -34.43
C LEU A 269 7.28 8.94 -34.51
N LEU A 270 6.98 7.77 -35.08
CA LEU A 270 7.97 6.70 -35.33
C LEU A 270 9.14 7.20 -36.18
N ALA A 271 8.85 7.95 -37.24
CA ALA A 271 9.91 8.53 -38.08
C ALA A 271 10.85 9.47 -37.29
N ARG A 272 10.34 10.21 -36.30
CA ARG A 272 11.16 11.11 -35.46
C ARG A 272 12.03 10.34 -34.47
N VAL A 273 11.51 9.24 -33.93
CA VAL A 273 12.28 8.31 -33.09
C VAL A 273 13.43 7.70 -33.88
N ASP A 274 13.17 7.21 -35.09
CA ASP A 274 14.20 6.62 -35.95
C ASP A 274 15.34 7.62 -36.24
N GLU A 275 15.00 8.88 -36.50
CA GLU A 275 15.95 9.97 -36.71
C GLU A 275 16.83 10.23 -35.47
N ALA A 276 16.23 10.28 -34.28
CA ALA A 276 16.94 10.50 -33.02
C ALA A 276 17.81 9.30 -32.62
N GLU A 277 17.33 8.07 -32.82
CA GLU A 277 18.11 6.85 -32.60
C GLU A 277 19.34 6.80 -33.52
N ALA A 278 19.18 7.19 -34.80
CA ALA A 278 20.31 7.28 -35.73
C ALA A 278 21.36 8.32 -35.29
N TRP A 279 20.92 9.46 -34.74
CA TRP A 279 21.81 10.49 -34.19
C TRP A 279 22.59 9.99 -32.97
N LEU A 280 21.93 9.35 -31.99
CA LEU A 280 22.59 8.78 -30.81
C LEU A 280 23.58 7.67 -31.22
N ALA A 281 23.20 6.81 -32.16
CA ALA A 281 24.09 5.75 -32.66
C ALA A 281 25.37 6.34 -33.31
N ALA A 282 25.23 7.44 -34.08
CA ALA A 282 26.37 8.14 -34.64
C ALA A 282 27.30 8.71 -33.55
N ARG A 283 26.74 9.30 -32.47
CA ARG A 283 27.55 9.82 -31.36
C ARG A 283 28.24 8.76 -30.52
N GLN A 284 27.56 7.66 -30.24
CA GLN A 284 28.19 6.52 -29.56
C GLN A 284 29.34 5.95 -30.39
N SER A 285 29.19 5.90 -31.72
CA SER A 285 30.26 5.50 -32.64
C SER A 285 31.45 6.48 -32.61
N ASP A 286 31.19 7.80 -32.61
CA ASP A 286 32.25 8.83 -32.51
C ASP A 286 32.98 8.77 -31.16
N ALA A 287 32.26 8.62 -30.05
CA ALA A 287 32.81 8.50 -28.71
C ALA A 287 33.65 7.22 -28.56
N ALA A 288 33.19 6.11 -29.13
CA ALA A 288 33.95 4.85 -29.18
C ALA A 288 35.24 5.01 -30.00
N ALA A 289 35.18 5.67 -31.16
CA ALA A 289 36.35 5.96 -31.98
C ALA A 289 37.35 6.90 -31.27
N HIS A 290 36.85 7.88 -30.49
CA HIS A 290 37.70 8.77 -29.70
C HIS A 290 38.39 8.04 -28.54
N ARG A 291 37.66 7.17 -27.83
CA ARG A 291 38.20 6.33 -26.75
C ARG A 291 39.26 5.36 -27.27
N GLU A 292 38.98 4.70 -28.39
CA GLU A 292 39.96 3.83 -29.06
C GLU A 292 41.23 4.61 -29.44
N ASN A 293 41.09 5.86 -29.87
CA ASN A 293 42.24 6.72 -30.14
C ASN A 293 43.06 7.03 -28.88
N ILE A 294 42.40 7.43 -27.78
CA ILE A 294 43.05 7.68 -26.49
C ILE A 294 43.83 6.45 -26.03
N ASP A 295 43.22 5.26 -26.08
CA ASP A 295 43.84 4.02 -25.63
C ASP A 295 45.07 3.65 -26.47
N ARG A 296 45.00 3.82 -27.80
CA ARG A 296 46.12 3.57 -28.71
C ARG A 296 47.26 4.58 -28.55
N VAL A 297 46.94 5.86 -28.32
CA VAL A 297 47.93 6.91 -28.04
C VAL A 297 48.59 6.69 -26.68
N ALA A 298 47.83 6.34 -25.64
CA ALA A 298 48.36 6.02 -24.32
C ALA A 298 49.26 4.76 -24.35
N ALA A 299 48.92 3.76 -25.16
CA ALA A 299 49.77 2.58 -25.36
C ALA A 299 51.09 2.93 -26.06
N LEU A 300 51.07 3.84 -27.04
CA LEU A 300 52.28 4.37 -27.65
C LEU A 300 53.12 5.16 -26.64
N GLU A 301 52.49 6.03 -25.84
CA GLU A 301 53.18 6.84 -24.83
C GLU A 301 53.91 5.99 -23.79
N ARG A 302 53.28 4.94 -23.29
CA ARG A 302 53.92 3.99 -22.37
C ARG A 302 55.15 3.34 -22.99
N LEU A 303 55.08 2.93 -24.26
CA LEU A 303 56.19 2.28 -24.96
C LEU A 303 57.34 3.23 -25.33
N VAL A 304 57.05 4.52 -25.55
CA VAL A 304 58.08 5.54 -25.75
C VAL A 304 58.91 5.74 -24.48
N HIS A 305 58.30 5.60 -23.30
CA HIS A 305 58.98 5.76 -22.01
C HIS A 305 59.56 4.45 -21.43
N ASP A 306 59.25 3.30 -22.03
CA ASP A 306 59.81 2.01 -21.62
C ASP A 306 61.19 1.76 -22.24
N ASP A 307 62.20 1.48 -21.41
CA ASP A 307 63.58 1.22 -21.84
C ASP A 307 63.81 -0.22 -22.30
N ALA A 308 62.89 -1.14 -22.01
CA ALA A 308 62.91 -2.52 -22.48
C ALA A 308 62.25 -2.71 -23.87
N VAL A 309 61.75 -1.64 -24.49
CA VAL A 309 60.99 -1.72 -25.74
C VAL A 309 61.85 -2.19 -26.92
N THR A 310 61.28 -3.04 -27.77
CA THR A 310 61.94 -3.49 -29.00
C THR A 310 61.54 -2.60 -30.19
N LEU A 311 62.49 -2.38 -31.11
CA LEU A 311 62.27 -1.58 -32.33
C LEU A 311 61.04 -2.04 -33.17
N PRO A 312 60.77 -3.34 -33.37
CA PRO A 312 59.56 -3.79 -34.07
C PRO A 312 58.29 -3.50 -33.27
N GLY A 313 58.34 -3.61 -31.94
CA GLY A 313 57.21 -3.30 -31.05
C GLY A 313 56.81 -1.84 -31.13
N LEU A 314 57.78 -0.93 -30.99
CA LEU A 314 57.55 0.52 -31.05
C LEU A 314 57.03 0.99 -32.43
N ARG A 315 57.52 0.41 -33.53
CA ARG A 315 57.03 0.71 -34.88
C ARG A 315 55.62 0.21 -35.16
N LYS A 316 55.23 -0.92 -34.55
CA LYS A 316 53.90 -1.50 -34.70
C LYS A 316 52.88 -0.65 -33.96
N THR A 317 53.19 -0.23 -32.74
CA THR A 317 52.28 0.61 -31.94
C THR A 317 52.19 2.04 -32.45
N LEU A 318 53.28 2.62 -32.96
CA LEU A 318 53.23 3.92 -33.65
C LEU A 318 52.29 3.87 -34.86
N ARG A 319 52.46 2.89 -35.76
CA ARG A 319 51.56 2.73 -36.92
C ARG A 319 50.10 2.46 -36.52
N SER A 320 49.87 1.68 -35.47
CA SER A 320 48.53 1.39 -34.96
C SER A 320 47.84 2.63 -34.38
N ALA A 321 48.61 3.53 -33.76
CA ALA A 321 48.11 4.81 -33.23
C ALA A 321 47.95 5.87 -34.33
N GLU A 322 48.71 5.80 -35.42
CA GLU A 322 48.55 6.70 -36.59
C GLU A 322 47.35 6.35 -37.47
N GLN A 323 46.84 5.12 -37.36
CA GLN A 323 45.65 4.66 -38.11
C GLN A 323 44.32 5.12 -37.50
N THR A 324 44.34 5.83 -36.37
CA THR A 324 43.13 6.36 -35.72
C THR A 324 42.69 7.67 -36.38
N VAL A 325 41.41 8.02 -36.22
CA VAL A 325 40.79 9.19 -36.90
C VAL A 325 41.45 10.52 -36.53
N ALA A 326 41.89 10.70 -35.28
CA ALA A 326 42.56 11.93 -34.84
C ALA A 326 44.10 11.87 -34.90
N GLY A 327 44.68 10.70 -35.21
CA GLY A 327 46.13 10.51 -35.31
C GLY A 327 46.88 10.64 -33.98
N VAL A 328 48.22 10.63 -34.06
CA VAL A 328 49.14 10.74 -32.91
C VAL A 328 49.56 12.21 -32.72
N PRO A 329 49.58 12.74 -31.48
CA PRO A 329 50.14 14.06 -31.19
C PRO A 329 51.59 14.20 -31.68
N ASP A 330 51.92 15.31 -32.34
CA ASP A 330 53.21 15.49 -33.03
C ASP A 330 54.42 15.38 -32.09
N ASP A 331 54.29 15.82 -30.84
CA ASP A 331 55.35 15.71 -29.83
C ASP A 331 55.65 14.25 -29.46
N LEU A 332 54.60 13.42 -29.40
CA LEU A 332 54.70 12.00 -29.08
C LEU A 332 55.25 11.22 -30.28
N ARG A 333 54.82 11.56 -31.50
CA ARG A 333 55.41 11.05 -32.74
C ARG A 333 56.91 11.38 -32.80
N ALA A 334 57.29 12.64 -32.59
CA ALA A 334 58.69 13.06 -32.60
C ALA A 334 59.54 12.37 -31.52
N SER A 335 58.93 12.03 -30.38
CA SER A 335 59.61 11.28 -29.30
C SER A 335 59.78 9.80 -29.65
N ALA A 336 58.77 9.17 -30.25
CA ALA A 336 58.85 7.81 -30.76
C ALA A 336 59.88 7.67 -31.88
N GLU A 337 59.90 8.61 -32.83
CA GLU A 337 60.86 8.65 -33.93
C GLU A 337 62.30 8.85 -33.44
N ARG A 338 62.53 9.74 -32.48
CA ARG A 338 63.85 9.92 -31.83
C ARG A 338 64.35 8.63 -31.17
N LYS A 339 63.46 7.86 -30.54
CA LYS A 339 63.82 6.57 -29.92
C LYS A 339 64.06 5.48 -30.96
N ILE A 340 63.30 5.47 -32.06
CA ILE A 340 63.56 4.60 -33.23
C ILE A 340 64.96 4.88 -33.81
N ASP A 341 65.32 6.15 -33.99
CA ASP A 341 66.62 6.57 -34.50
C ASP A 341 67.79 6.15 -33.60
N SER A 342 67.61 6.17 -32.28
CA SER A 342 68.65 5.76 -31.33
C SER A 342 68.92 4.25 -31.42
N PHE A 343 67.87 3.44 -31.58
CA PHE A 343 68.00 2.00 -31.86
C PHE A 343 68.76 1.73 -33.17
N GLU A 344 68.48 2.50 -34.23
CA GLU A 344 69.17 2.33 -35.51
C GLU A 344 70.66 2.71 -35.44
N ARG A 345 71.01 3.77 -34.72
CA ARG A 345 72.42 4.18 -34.52
C ARG A 345 73.21 3.14 -33.73
N ALA A 346 72.61 2.57 -32.68
CA ALA A 346 73.24 1.49 -31.90
C ALA A 346 73.49 0.23 -32.75
N ALA A 347 72.58 -0.10 -33.68
CA ALA A 347 72.76 -1.21 -34.61
C ALA A 347 73.87 -0.95 -35.66
N ARG A 348 74.02 0.29 -36.14
CA ARG A 348 75.10 0.66 -37.10
C ARG A 348 76.49 0.59 -36.47
N MET A 349 76.65 1.02 -35.21
CA MET A 349 77.95 0.94 -34.52
C MET A 349 78.41 -0.51 -34.31
N LYS A 350 77.49 -1.45 -34.02
CA LYS A 350 77.82 -2.88 -33.90
C LYS A 350 78.27 -3.51 -35.23
N ARG A 351 77.82 -3.00 -36.38
CA ARG A 351 78.24 -3.49 -37.71
C ARG A 351 79.64 -2.99 -38.14
N LEU A 352 80.05 -1.80 -37.72
CA LEU A 352 81.38 -1.25 -38.03
C LEU A 352 82.51 -1.93 -37.26
N ALA A 353 82.27 -2.37 -36.02
CA ALA A 353 83.27 -3.09 -35.22
C ALA A 353 83.64 -4.47 -35.81
N LEU A 354 82.73 -5.09 -36.55
CA LEU A 354 82.92 -6.43 -37.15
C LEU A 354 83.79 -6.39 -38.42
N ILE A 355 83.81 -5.26 -39.13
CA ILE A 355 84.56 -5.09 -40.40
C ILE A 355 86.05 -4.80 -40.13
N ALA A 356 86.39 -4.15 -39.01
CA ALA A 356 87.76 -3.83 -38.64
C ALA A 356 88.62 -5.08 -38.28
N ALA A 357 87.99 -6.17 -37.85
CA ALA A 357 88.70 -7.41 -37.46
C ALA A 357 89.19 -8.24 -38.65
N VAL A 358 88.57 -8.10 -39.84
CA VAL A 358 88.86 -8.95 -41.01
C VAL A 358 90.05 -8.42 -41.83
N VAL A 359 90.37 -7.13 -41.76
CA VAL A 359 91.44 -6.50 -42.56
C VAL A 359 92.84 -6.75 -41.99
N LEU A 360 92.98 -7.08 -40.71
CA LEU A 360 94.27 -7.26 -40.03
C LEU A 360 94.91 -8.64 -40.30
N VAL A 361 94.12 -9.64 -40.72
CA VAL A 361 94.60 -11.00 -41.01
C VAL A 361 95.17 -11.11 -42.44
N LEU A 362 94.81 -10.19 -43.35
CA LEU A 362 95.19 -10.26 -44.76
C LEU A 362 96.55 -9.61 -45.11
N ILE A 363 97.22 -8.92 -44.17
CA ILE A 363 98.47 -8.17 -44.42
C ILE A 363 99.75 -8.97 -44.07
N ALA A 364 99.66 -10.09 -43.34
CA ALA A 364 100.82 -10.85 -42.89
C ALA A 364 101.34 -11.95 -43.86
N GLY A 365 100.73 -12.13 -45.04
CA GLY A 365 100.90 -13.34 -45.85
C GLY A 365 101.78 -13.26 -47.11
N SER A 366 102.44 -12.16 -47.44
CA SER A 366 102.94 -11.98 -48.82
C SER A 366 104.31 -11.30 -49.00
N VAL A 367 105.40 -11.81 -48.37
CA VAL A 367 106.78 -11.52 -48.78
C VAL A 367 107.70 -12.70 -48.40
N GLY A 368 108.24 -13.47 -49.35
CA GLY A 368 109.26 -14.46 -48.98
C GLY A 368 109.70 -15.58 -49.93
N THR A 369 109.30 -15.64 -51.20
CA THR A 369 109.72 -16.76 -52.08
C THR A 369 110.07 -16.33 -53.50
N VAL A 370 111.16 -15.57 -53.61
CA VAL A 370 112.04 -15.59 -54.77
C VAL A 370 113.38 -16.12 -54.26
N TYR A 371 114.07 -16.95 -55.05
CA TYR A 371 115.54 -16.90 -55.24
C TYR A 371 116.40 -18.14 -54.97
N VAL A 372 115.97 -19.17 -54.23
CA VAL A 372 116.91 -20.28 -53.92
C VAL A 372 116.34 -21.60 -54.38
N LEU A 373 116.79 -22.09 -55.52
CA LEU A 373 117.03 -23.53 -55.78
C LEU A 373 117.64 -23.72 -57.17
N ARG A 374 118.95 -23.49 -57.25
CA ARG A 374 119.80 -24.01 -58.33
C ARG A 374 121.14 -24.51 -57.76
N GLN A 375 121.11 -25.41 -56.77
CA GLN A 375 122.29 -26.23 -56.44
C GLN A 375 121.97 -27.50 -55.64
N SER A 376 122.21 -28.63 -56.30
CA SER A 376 122.68 -29.92 -55.79
C SER A 376 121.83 -30.73 -54.79
N GLU A 377 121.16 -31.72 -55.37
CA GLU A 377 120.50 -32.98 -54.96
C GLU A 377 120.88 -33.74 -53.67
N ALA A 378 121.64 -33.21 -52.71
CA ALA A 378 121.91 -33.89 -51.44
C ALA A 378 121.04 -33.42 -50.23
N LEU A 379 120.32 -32.29 -50.33
CA LEU A 379 119.52 -31.70 -49.22
C LEU A 379 118.02 -32.11 -49.21
N LYS A 380 117.44 -32.57 -50.32
CA LYS A 380 115.98 -32.84 -50.43
C LYS A 380 115.46 -33.90 -49.47
N ARG A 381 116.24 -34.96 -49.19
CA ARG A 381 115.77 -36.04 -48.29
C ARG A 381 115.60 -35.61 -46.83
N ILE A 382 116.38 -34.66 -46.34
CA ILE A 382 116.27 -34.18 -44.94
C ILE A 382 115.08 -33.23 -44.79
N ASP A 383 114.79 -32.44 -45.83
CA ASP A 383 113.70 -31.47 -45.85
C ASP A 383 112.32 -32.16 -45.94
N ASP A 384 112.19 -33.19 -46.78
CA ASP A 384 110.95 -33.98 -46.91
C ASP A 384 110.54 -34.64 -45.58
N ILE A 385 111.51 -35.13 -44.79
CA ILE A 385 111.25 -35.76 -43.48
C ILE A 385 110.84 -34.71 -42.43
N ALA A 386 111.53 -33.56 -42.37
CA ALA A 386 111.19 -32.50 -41.43
C ALA A 386 109.82 -31.85 -41.74
N ALA A 387 109.50 -31.68 -43.02
CA ALA A 387 108.20 -31.18 -43.48
C ALA A 387 107.06 -32.15 -43.14
N ALA A 388 107.27 -33.45 -43.28
CA ALA A 388 106.28 -34.47 -42.92
C ALA A 388 105.94 -34.46 -41.41
N ILE A 389 106.96 -34.40 -40.53
CA ILE A 389 106.75 -34.30 -39.07
C ILE A 389 106.01 -33.01 -38.73
N THR A 390 106.41 -31.89 -39.30
CA THR A 390 105.78 -30.58 -39.06
C THR A 390 104.33 -30.55 -39.56
N SER A 391 104.08 -31.13 -40.74
CA SER A 391 102.73 -31.26 -41.29
C SER A 391 101.83 -32.13 -40.41
N ASN A 392 102.35 -33.22 -39.85
CA ASN A 392 101.60 -34.07 -38.93
C ASN A 392 101.33 -33.37 -37.58
N VAL A 393 102.26 -32.54 -37.08
CA VAL A 393 102.01 -31.68 -35.92
C VAL A 393 100.90 -30.66 -36.20
N ASP A 394 100.98 -29.98 -37.34
CA ASP A 394 100.02 -28.94 -37.73
C ASP A 394 98.64 -29.54 -38.05
N ALA A 395 98.60 -30.78 -38.54
CA ALA A 395 97.37 -31.55 -38.74
C ALA A 395 96.83 -32.20 -37.46
N GLY A 396 97.47 -32.00 -36.29
CA GLY A 396 97.06 -32.58 -35.01
C GLY A 396 97.28 -34.09 -34.89
N ARG A 397 97.95 -34.72 -35.87
CA ARG A 397 98.29 -36.14 -35.90
C ARG A 397 99.61 -36.41 -35.17
N LEU A 398 99.63 -36.08 -33.87
CA LEU A 398 100.84 -36.10 -33.06
C LEU A 398 101.49 -37.48 -32.97
N ALA A 399 100.69 -38.56 -32.93
CA ALA A 399 101.20 -39.93 -32.92
C ALA A 399 101.95 -40.31 -34.22
N GLU A 400 101.50 -39.79 -35.37
CA GLU A 400 102.16 -40.00 -36.66
C GLU A 400 103.44 -39.16 -36.76
N ALA A 401 103.41 -37.93 -36.22
CA ALA A 401 104.60 -37.09 -36.09
C ALA A 401 105.67 -37.73 -35.20
N ASP A 402 105.28 -38.39 -34.11
CA ASP A 402 106.20 -39.16 -33.25
C ASP A 402 106.83 -40.34 -33.98
N GLN A 403 106.01 -41.11 -34.70
CA GLN A 403 106.48 -42.28 -35.44
C GLN A 403 107.50 -41.86 -36.52
N GLN A 404 107.23 -40.77 -37.23
CA GLN A 404 108.14 -40.23 -38.24
C GLN A 404 109.41 -39.63 -37.63
N LEU A 405 109.31 -38.96 -36.49
CA LEU A 405 110.47 -38.46 -35.76
C LEU A 405 111.37 -39.61 -35.27
N ALA A 406 110.78 -40.68 -34.73
CA ALA A 406 111.51 -41.86 -34.29
C ALA A 406 112.19 -42.61 -35.46
N GLU A 407 111.59 -42.62 -36.65
CA GLU A 407 112.18 -43.22 -37.84
C GLU A 407 113.34 -42.36 -38.39
N ALA A 408 113.19 -41.03 -38.38
CA ALA A 408 114.22 -40.09 -38.80
C ALA A 408 115.49 -40.12 -37.92
N GLU A 409 115.33 -40.42 -36.62
CA GLU A 409 116.44 -40.47 -35.66
C GLU A 409 117.32 -41.72 -35.80
N LYS A 410 116.86 -42.75 -36.52
CA LYS A 410 117.66 -43.98 -36.77
C LYS A 410 118.82 -43.75 -37.75
N GLU A 411 118.77 -42.69 -38.56
CA GLU A 411 119.84 -42.30 -39.49
C GLU A 411 120.75 -41.22 -38.87
N PRO A 412 122.04 -41.50 -38.58
CA PRO A 412 122.93 -40.55 -37.90
C PRO A 412 123.14 -39.22 -38.65
N ALA A 413 123.04 -39.26 -39.99
CA ALA A 413 123.15 -38.07 -40.85
C ALA A 413 121.91 -37.16 -40.78
N VAL A 414 120.76 -37.69 -40.37
CA VAL A 414 119.47 -36.97 -40.27
C VAL A 414 119.22 -36.48 -38.83
N ALA A 415 119.59 -37.28 -37.83
CA ALA A 415 119.43 -36.97 -36.41
C ALA A 415 120.17 -35.68 -35.96
N GLY A 416 121.29 -35.35 -36.62
CA GLY A 416 122.05 -34.13 -36.36
C GLY A 416 121.55 -32.88 -37.09
N SER A 417 120.48 -32.98 -37.89
CA SER A 417 119.98 -31.86 -38.69
C SER A 417 119.22 -30.84 -37.82
N PRO A 418 119.50 -29.52 -37.97
CA PRO A 418 118.74 -28.47 -37.26
C PRO A 418 117.25 -28.45 -37.61
N MET A 419 116.85 -28.98 -38.78
CA MET A 419 115.43 -29.03 -39.19
C MET A 419 114.63 -30.07 -38.41
N ILE A 420 115.23 -31.22 -38.08
CA ILE A 420 114.58 -32.26 -37.25
C ILE A 420 114.48 -31.79 -35.80
N ALA A 421 115.47 -31.05 -35.28
CA ALA A 421 115.41 -30.45 -33.95
C ALA A 421 114.26 -29.41 -33.82
N ALA A 422 114.05 -28.59 -34.86
CA ALA A 422 112.93 -27.65 -34.91
C ALA A 422 111.57 -28.38 -34.93
N ALA A 423 111.44 -29.45 -35.72
CA ALA A 423 110.23 -30.27 -35.78
C ALA A 423 109.92 -30.93 -34.43
N ARG A 424 110.94 -31.46 -33.72
CA ARG A 424 110.81 -32.01 -32.35
C ARG A 424 110.30 -30.95 -31.37
N SER A 425 110.88 -29.75 -31.39
CA SER A 425 110.44 -28.64 -30.52
C SER A 425 108.98 -28.27 -30.75
N LYS A 426 108.53 -28.26 -32.01
CA LYS A 426 107.13 -27.95 -32.36
C LYS A 426 106.16 -29.03 -31.86
N LEU A 427 106.54 -30.31 -31.99
CA LEU A 427 105.76 -31.44 -31.46
C LEU A 427 105.61 -31.39 -29.93
N THR A 428 106.68 -31.04 -29.20
CA THR A 428 106.61 -30.85 -27.74
C THR A 428 105.74 -29.67 -27.33
N ALA A 429 105.81 -28.54 -28.06
CA ALA A 429 104.98 -27.37 -27.78
C ALA A 429 103.49 -27.65 -28.03
N ALA A 430 103.16 -28.38 -29.10
CA ALA A 430 101.79 -28.79 -29.40
C ALA A 430 101.19 -29.66 -28.28
N ARG A 431 101.98 -30.58 -27.70
CA ARG A 431 101.55 -31.41 -26.56
C ARG A 431 101.27 -30.58 -25.30
N ALA A 432 102.15 -29.65 -24.96
CA ALA A 432 101.98 -28.78 -23.80
C ALA A 432 100.70 -27.93 -23.90
N ALA A 433 100.41 -27.41 -25.10
CA ALA A 433 99.19 -26.62 -25.35
C ALA A 433 97.89 -27.45 -25.22
N ILE A 434 97.89 -28.72 -25.63
CA ILE A 434 96.73 -29.61 -25.47
C ILE A 434 96.52 -29.96 -23.99
N ALA A 435 97.60 -30.24 -23.25
CA ALA A 435 97.51 -30.52 -21.82
C ALA A 435 96.96 -29.31 -21.02
N GLU A 436 97.41 -28.10 -21.32
CA GLU A 436 96.93 -26.87 -20.67
C GLU A 436 95.43 -26.61 -20.94
N LYS A 437 94.98 -26.81 -22.18
CA LYS A 437 93.55 -26.66 -22.53
C LYS A 437 92.67 -27.65 -21.79
N ARG A 438 93.10 -28.91 -21.68
CA ARG A 438 92.37 -29.95 -20.95
C ARG A 438 92.28 -29.67 -19.45
N GLN A 439 93.35 -29.11 -18.86
CA GLN A 439 93.35 -28.67 -17.47
C GLN A 439 92.37 -27.51 -17.23
N LYS A 440 92.36 -26.50 -18.12
CA LYS A 440 91.42 -25.37 -18.04
C LYS A 440 89.96 -25.81 -18.19
N PHE A 441 89.67 -26.69 -19.15
CA PHE A 441 88.33 -27.28 -19.31
C PHE A 441 87.85 -27.96 -18.01
N THR A 442 88.72 -28.76 -17.40
CA THR A 442 88.39 -29.50 -16.17
C THR A 442 88.15 -28.56 -14.99
N SER A 443 88.95 -27.50 -14.83
CA SER A 443 88.75 -26.48 -13.79
C SER A 443 87.41 -25.77 -13.95
N LEU A 444 87.10 -25.29 -15.16
CA LEU A 444 85.88 -24.55 -15.45
C LEU A 444 84.62 -25.40 -15.25
N MET A 445 84.67 -26.69 -15.63
CA MET A 445 83.58 -27.64 -15.36
C MET A 445 83.39 -27.91 -13.86
N ALA A 446 84.44 -27.85 -13.04
CA ALA A 446 84.33 -28.01 -11.59
C ALA A 446 83.79 -26.72 -10.92
N GLU A 447 84.24 -25.55 -11.37
CA GLU A 447 83.79 -24.24 -10.88
C GLU A 447 82.33 -23.94 -11.21
N ALA A 448 81.81 -24.50 -12.31
CA ALA A 448 80.41 -24.45 -12.67
C ALA A 448 79.49 -25.08 -11.62
N GLY A 449 80.00 -26.03 -10.83
CA GLY A 449 79.23 -26.76 -9.81
C GLY A 449 78.27 -27.79 -10.42
N VAL A 450 77.38 -28.32 -9.58
CA VAL A 450 76.37 -29.30 -10.01
C VAL A 450 75.23 -28.56 -10.71
N ALA A 451 74.82 -29.04 -11.89
CA ALA A 451 73.88 -28.36 -12.78
C ALA A 451 72.51 -28.08 -12.13
N ASP A 452 72.08 -28.94 -11.21
CA ASP A 452 70.80 -28.84 -10.50
C ASP A 452 70.87 -28.00 -9.21
N SER A 453 72.03 -27.48 -8.81
CA SER A 453 72.17 -26.64 -7.61
C SER A 453 71.66 -25.21 -7.84
N GLU A 454 71.25 -24.51 -6.77
CA GLU A 454 71.02 -23.05 -6.82
C GLU A 454 72.33 -22.25 -6.96
N SER A 455 73.46 -22.84 -6.56
CA SER A 455 74.79 -22.24 -6.67
C SER A 455 75.48 -22.51 -8.02
N ALA A 456 74.78 -23.12 -8.97
CA ALA A 456 75.30 -23.42 -10.30
C ALA A 456 75.69 -22.11 -11.03
N LYS A 457 76.87 -22.11 -11.67
CA LYS A 457 77.41 -20.94 -12.37
C LYS A 457 77.42 -21.18 -13.88
N PRO A 458 76.30 -20.93 -14.59
CA PRO A 458 76.17 -21.22 -16.02
C PRO A 458 77.21 -20.48 -16.87
N ASP A 459 77.65 -19.29 -16.44
CA ASP A 459 78.69 -18.52 -17.12
C ASP A 459 80.02 -19.29 -17.24
N ARG A 460 80.37 -20.12 -16.24
CA ARG A 460 81.58 -20.96 -16.27
C ARG A 460 81.49 -22.11 -17.26
N ILE A 461 80.28 -22.55 -17.59
CA ILE A 461 80.06 -23.59 -18.61
C ILE A 461 80.18 -23.03 -20.02
N GLU A 462 79.71 -21.79 -20.24
CA GLU A 462 79.97 -21.11 -21.52
C GLU A 462 81.46 -20.83 -21.72
N GLU A 463 82.22 -20.54 -20.65
CA GLU A 463 83.69 -20.49 -20.71
C GLU A 463 84.29 -21.88 -20.98
N ALA A 464 83.85 -22.93 -20.30
CA ALA A 464 84.34 -24.30 -20.50
C ALA A 464 84.13 -24.80 -21.94
N LYS A 465 83.01 -24.44 -22.55
CA LYS A 465 82.68 -24.78 -23.94
C LYS A 465 83.74 -24.34 -24.96
N GLN A 466 84.45 -23.24 -24.70
CA GLN A 466 85.52 -22.75 -25.58
C GLN A 466 86.78 -23.61 -25.54
N PHE A 467 86.94 -24.45 -24.51
CA PHE A 467 88.11 -25.32 -24.31
C PHE A 467 87.82 -26.80 -24.60
N ALA A 468 86.57 -27.16 -24.92
CA ALA A 468 86.19 -28.55 -25.24
C ALA A 468 86.71 -28.95 -26.63
N GLN A 469 87.62 -29.92 -26.70
CA GLN A 469 88.24 -30.35 -27.96
C GLN A 469 87.76 -31.73 -28.44
N GLY A 470 87.22 -32.56 -27.53
CA GLY A 470 86.69 -33.89 -27.85
C GLY A 470 85.16 -33.99 -27.76
N GLU A 471 84.58 -34.99 -28.45
CA GLU A 471 83.13 -35.28 -28.40
C GLU A 471 82.65 -35.56 -26.96
N GLU A 472 83.47 -36.22 -26.13
CA GLU A 472 83.14 -36.46 -24.72
C GLU A 472 83.05 -35.17 -23.89
N GLU A 473 83.95 -34.21 -24.13
CA GLU A 473 83.98 -32.93 -23.42
C GLU A 473 82.79 -32.05 -23.83
N GLN A 474 82.45 -32.03 -25.12
CA GLN A 474 81.26 -31.37 -25.63
C GLN A 474 79.96 -32.01 -25.12
N ALA A 475 79.91 -33.35 -25.04
CA ALA A 475 78.78 -34.07 -24.47
C ALA A 475 78.58 -33.74 -22.98
N ARG A 476 79.66 -33.59 -22.20
CA ARG A 476 79.59 -33.17 -20.80
C ARG A 476 79.01 -31.76 -20.64
N VAL A 477 79.48 -30.79 -21.42
CA VAL A 477 78.90 -29.43 -21.44
C VAL A 477 77.42 -29.45 -21.82
N ALA A 478 77.06 -30.17 -22.89
CA ALA A 478 75.67 -30.29 -23.33
C ALA A 478 74.75 -31.01 -22.33
N SER A 479 75.29 -31.98 -21.57
CA SER A 479 74.55 -32.67 -20.50
C SER A 479 74.29 -31.73 -19.31
N TRP A 480 75.28 -30.92 -18.94
CA TRP A 480 75.17 -29.95 -17.85
C TRP A 480 74.16 -28.86 -18.19
N ILE A 481 74.23 -28.27 -19.39
CA ILE A 481 73.29 -27.24 -19.85
C ILE A 481 71.84 -27.75 -19.84
N ARG A 482 71.62 -28.98 -20.33
CA ARG A 482 70.28 -29.61 -20.28
C ARG A 482 69.79 -29.85 -18.85
N ALA A 483 70.66 -30.36 -17.97
CA ALA A 483 70.30 -30.60 -16.57
C ALA A 483 69.97 -29.30 -15.83
N HIS A 484 70.73 -28.23 -16.05
CA HIS A 484 70.49 -26.91 -15.46
C HIS A 484 69.22 -26.26 -16.00
N GLY A 485 68.99 -26.34 -17.31
CA GLY A 485 67.74 -25.87 -17.95
C GLY A 485 66.50 -26.60 -17.41
N ASN A 486 66.59 -27.91 -17.21
CA ASN A 486 65.50 -28.69 -16.60
C ASN A 486 65.28 -28.29 -15.13
N ALA A 487 66.33 -28.17 -14.32
CA ALA A 487 66.21 -27.82 -12.90
C ALA A 487 65.63 -26.42 -12.68
N THR A 488 66.07 -25.42 -13.47
CA THR A 488 65.53 -24.06 -13.43
C THR A 488 64.08 -24.01 -13.92
N GLY A 489 63.74 -24.78 -14.96
CA GLY A 489 62.36 -24.97 -15.42
C GLY A 489 61.44 -25.56 -14.34
N THR A 490 61.89 -26.61 -13.66
CA THR A 490 61.14 -27.26 -12.56
C THR A 490 60.91 -26.31 -11.40
N ARG A 491 61.95 -25.61 -10.91
CA ARG A 491 61.80 -24.62 -9.82
C ARG A 491 60.86 -23.49 -10.17
N ARG A 492 60.94 -22.99 -11.42
CA ARG A 492 60.03 -21.95 -11.92
C ARG A 492 58.58 -22.44 -11.92
N THR A 493 58.35 -23.67 -12.36
CA THR A 493 57.02 -24.29 -12.37
C THR A 493 56.50 -24.56 -10.95
N GLU A 494 57.36 -24.96 -10.02
CA GLU A 494 56.99 -25.16 -8.61
C GLU A 494 56.61 -23.86 -7.92
N ARG A 495 57.41 -22.78 -8.08
CA ARG A 495 57.07 -21.45 -7.55
C ARG A 495 55.77 -20.92 -8.14
N MET A 496 55.54 -21.12 -9.44
CA MET A 496 54.27 -20.76 -10.08
C MET A 496 53.10 -21.55 -9.49
N ARG A 497 53.23 -22.87 -9.32
CA ARG A 497 52.19 -23.73 -8.71
C ARG A 497 51.90 -23.33 -7.27
N GLU A 498 52.92 -23.03 -6.47
CA GLU A 498 52.75 -22.57 -5.09
C GLU A 498 52.00 -21.23 -5.05
N GLY A 499 52.36 -20.27 -5.91
CA GLY A 499 51.66 -18.99 -6.04
C GLY A 499 50.19 -19.16 -6.43
N ILE A 500 49.89 -20.05 -7.38
CA ILE A 500 48.51 -20.40 -7.78
C ILE A 500 47.75 -21.03 -6.61
N ALA A 501 48.37 -21.97 -5.89
CA ALA A 501 47.74 -22.66 -4.78
C ALA A 501 47.36 -21.68 -3.65
N ARG A 502 48.27 -20.78 -3.26
CA ARG A 502 47.99 -19.74 -2.24
C ARG A 502 46.91 -18.75 -2.68
N ALA A 503 46.95 -18.30 -3.94
CA ALA A 503 45.90 -17.42 -4.47
C ALA A 503 44.52 -18.10 -4.44
N LYS A 504 44.46 -19.40 -4.77
CA LYS A 504 43.22 -20.20 -4.72
C LYS A 504 42.72 -20.41 -3.30
N GLU A 505 43.61 -20.67 -2.34
CA GLU A 505 43.27 -20.83 -0.93
C GLU A 505 42.61 -19.56 -0.38
N ILE A 506 43.25 -18.39 -0.58
CA ILE A 506 42.68 -17.10 -0.16
C ILE A 506 41.34 -16.82 -0.87
N LYS A 507 41.26 -17.11 -2.18
CA LYS A 507 40.00 -16.98 -2.93
C LYS A 507 38.89 -17.84 -2.33
N GLN A 508 39.17 -19.09 -1.98
CA GLN A 508 38.19 -20.00 -1.38
C GLN A 508 37.73 -19.49 -0.01
N GLU A 509 38.62 -18.93 0.81
CA GLU A 509 38.23 -18.27 2.07
C GLU A 509 37.28 -17.09 1.83
N ILE A 510 37.56 -16.24 0.83
CA ILE A 510 36.71 -15.12 0.44
C ILE A 510 35.34 -15.61 -0.06
N GLU A 511 35.31 -16.63 -0.91
CA GLU A 511 34.06 -17.18 -1.47
C GLU A 511 33.21 -17.89 -0.42
N ALA A 512 33.83 -18.57 0.56
CA ALA A 512 33.13 -19.25 1.64
C ALA A 512 32.55 -18.30 2.69
N ALA A 513 33.03 -17.06 2.75
CA ALA A 513 32.55 -16.06 3.69
C ALA A 513 31.11 -15.63 3.42
N GLN A 514 30.33 -15.50 4.49
CA GLN A 514 28.99 -14.94 4.48
C GLN A 514 29.00 -13.65 5.30
N PRO A 515 29.41 -12.53 4.71
CA PRO A 515 29.51 -11.28 5.43
C PRO A 515 28.12 -10.80 5.88
N THR A 516 28.08 -10.29 7.11
CA THR A 516 26.93 -9.57 7.68
C THR A 516 27.20 -8.07 7.60
N GLY A 517 26.20 -7.23 7.90
CA GLY A 517 26.41 -5.78 7.93
C GLY A 517 27.28 -5.26 9.08
N ASP A 518 27.88 -6.13 9.90
CA ASP A 518 28.75 -5.73 11.02
C ASP A 518 30.03 -5.02 10.52
N ALA A 519 30.48 -4.00 11.24
CA ALA A 519 31.73 -3.28 10.99
C ALA A 519 32.97 -4.16 11.22
N SER A 520 32.84 -5.26 11.97
CA SER A 520 33.94 -6.22 12.19
C SER A 520 34.49 -6.83 10.89
N TRP A 521 33.69 -6.88 9.81
CA TRP A 521 34.11 -7.39 8.50
C TRP A 521 35.15 -6.51 7.79
N ASP A 522 35.22 -5.21 8.10
CA ASP A 522 36.18 -4.30 7.46
C ASP A 522 37.63 -4.71 7.78
N GLY A 523 37.86 -5.20 9.00
CA GLY A 523 39.16 -5.77 9.41
C GLY A 523 39.51 -7.03 8.63
N THR A 524 38.54 -7.93 8.44
CA THR A 524 38.69 -9.17 7.67
C THR A 524 38.98 -8.89 6.19
N PHE A 525 38.23 -7.98 5.58
CA PHE A 525 38.46 -7.58 4.18
C PHE A 525 39.84 -6.97 3.97
N THR A 526 40.30 -6.14 4.92
CA THR A 526 41.64 -5.56 4.89
C THR A 526 42.72 -6.64 5.05
N ALA A 527 42.47 -7.67 5.85
CA ALA A 527 43.40 -8.79 6.02
C ALA A 527 43.57 -9.61 4.74
N TRP A 528 42.47 -9.93 4.04
CA TRP A 528 42.51 -10.63 2.76
C TRP A 528 43.20 -9.81 1.66
N GLU A 529 42.95 -8.50 1.60
CA GLU A 529 43.62 -7.60 0.66
C GLU A 529 45.15 -7.62 0.86
N ARG A 530 45.61 -7.52 2.12
CA ARG A 530 47.04 -7.66 2.45
C ARG A 530 47.60 -9.04 2.09
N ALA A 531 46.83 -10.12 2.27
CA ALA A 531 47.25 -11.47 1.94
C ALA A 531 47.43 -11.64 0.42
N LEU A 532 46.49 -11.12 -0.38
CA LEU A 532 46.58 -11.11 -1.84
C LEU A 532 47.76 -10.27 -2.35
N ASP A 533 48.00 -9.11 -1.74
CA ASP A 533 49.18 -8.29 -2.04
C ASP A 533 50.50 -8.99 -1.68
N GLY A 534 50.52 -9.76 -0.59
CA GLY A 534 51.66 -10.61 -0.23
C GLY A 534 51.98 -11.66 -1.30
N VAL A 535 50.96 -12.34 -1.83
CA VAL A 535 51.12 -13.30 -2.93
C VAL A 535 51.58 -12.59 -4.21
N LYS A 536 51.02 -11.42 -4.52
CA LYS A 536 51.44 -10.59 -5.66
C LYS A 536 52.91 -10.18 -5.57
N GLY A 537 53.38 -9.77 -4.39
CA GLY A 537 54.77 -9.38 -4.17
C GLY A 537 55.76 -10.55 -4.34
N GLN A 538 55.37 -11.77 -3.95
CA GLN A 538 56.24 -12.95 -4.00
C GLN A 538 56.23 -13.69 -5.35
N TYR A 539 55.10 -13.65 -6.08
CA TYR A 539 54.85 -14.48 -7.27
C TYR A 539 54.29 -13.71 -8.47
N GLY A 540 54.21 -12.38 -8.41
CA GLY A 540 53.59 -11.54 -9.46
C GLY A 540 54.30 -11.56 -10.81
N GLU A 541 55.49 -12.17 -10.90
CA GLU A 541 56.21 -12.41 -12.15
C GLU A 541 55.55 -13.48 -13.06
N PHE A 542 54.59 -14.27 -12.53
CA PHE A 542 53.86 -15.29 -13.26
C PHE A 542 52.47 -14.80 -13.68
N THR A 543 52.17 -14.83 -14.97
CA THR A 543 50.88 -14.39 -15.53
C THR A 543 49.71 -15.22 -14.99
N GLU A 544 49.91 -16.52 -14.79
CA GLU A 544 48.91 -17.46 -14.25
C GLU A 544 48.54 -17.12 -12.80
N VAL A 545 49.51 -16.70 -11.98
CA VAL A 545 49.26 -16.25 -10.62
C VAL A 545 48.51 -14.92 -10.64
N ALA A 546 48.86 -14.00 -11.54
CA ALA A 546 48.15 -12.73 -11.70
C ALA A 546 46.67 -12.90 -12.09
N GLN A 547 46.35 -13.89 -12.93
CA GLN A 547 44.97 -14.22 -13.28
C GLN A 547 44.17 -14.70 -12.07
N GLU A 548 44.73 -15.59 -11.24
CA GLU A 548 44.08 -16.09 -10.03
C GLU A 548 43.91 -14.97 -8.98
N LEU A 549 44.90 -14.09 -8.82
CA LEU A 549 44.80 -12.92 -7.96
C LEU A 549 43.69 -11.94 -8.38
N SER A 550 43.50 -11.74 -9.70
CA SER A 550 42.41 -10.93 -10.23
C SER A 550 41.05 -11.54 -9.90
N ALA A 551 40.89 -12.86 -10.09
CA ALA A 551 39.66 -13.56 -9.72
C ALA A 551 39.36 -13.48 -8.21
N ALA A 552 40.39 -13.56 -7.36
CA ALA A 552 40.25 -13.39 -5.91
C ALA A 552 39.81 -11.96 -5.53
N HIS A 553 40.38 -10.93 -6.16
CA HIS A 553 39.98 -9.53 -5.93
C HIS A 553 38.53 -9.27 -6.34
N ASN A 554 38.09 -9.80 -7.49
CA ASN A 554 36.69 -9.67 -7.90
C ASN A 554 35.73 -10.32 -6.89
N SER A 555 36.12 -11.48 -6.35
CA SER A 555 35.36 -12.17 -5.31
C SER A 555 35.31 -11.33 -4.01
N LEU A 556 36.42 -10.69 -3.63
CA LEU A 556 36.50 -9.80 -2.48
C LEU A 556 35.56 -8.59 -2.63
N MET A 557 35.57 -7.95 -3.80
CA MET A 557 34.68 -6.81 -4.08
C MET A 557 33.20 -7.21 -4.05
N ALA A 558 32.86 -8.39 -4.57
CA ALA A 558 31.50 -8.92 -4.49
C ALA A 558 31.06 -9.16 -3.03
N GLN A 559 31.96 -9.65 -2.16
CA GLN A 559 31.65 -9.84 -0.74
C GLN A 559 31.54 -8.51 0.02
N ARG A 560 32.37 -7.50 -0.29
CA ARG A 560 32.20 -6.14 0.27
C ARG A 560 30.86 -5.54 -0.10
N ALA A 561 30.47 -5.65 -1.38
CA ALA A 561 29.16 -5.17 -1.84
C ALA A 561 28.00 -5.87 -1.09
N LYS A 562 28.10 -7.17 -0.80
CA LYS A 562 27.11 -7.87 0.02
C LYS A 562 27.09 -7.39 1.48
N ALA A 563 28.25 -7.14 2.08
CA ALA A 563 28.35 -6.62 3.45
C ALA A 563 27.73 -5.23 3.54
N ASP A 564 28.05 -4.35 2.60
CA ASP A 564 27.50 -2.99 2.53
C ASP A 564 25.99 -3.01 2.28
N ALA A 565 25.50 -3.89 1.39
CA ALA A 565 24.06 -4.10 1.20
C ALA A 565 23.38 -4.57 2.50
N ALA A 566 23.97 -5.52 3.23
CA ALA A 566 23.45 -5.96 4.52
C ALA A 566 23.50 -4.86 5.59
N ARG A 567 24.48 -3.97 5.53
CA ARG A 567 24.65 -2.83 6.44
C ARG A 567 23.60 -1.75 6.18
N VAL A 568 23.33 -1.45 4.91
CA VAL A 568 22.19 -0.61 4.48
C VAL A 568 20.88 -1.23 4.95
N GLU A 569 20.70 -2.54 4.80
CA GLU A 569 19.49 -3.25 5.22
C GLU A 569 19.28 -3.20 6.75
N ILE A 570 20.34 -3.40 7.55
CA ILE A 570 20.28 -3.25 9.02
C ILE A 570 19.91 -1.80 9.40
N GLY A 571 20.50 -0.81 8.72
CA GLY A 571 20.17 0.60 8.92
C GLY A 571 18.70 0.89 8.62
N ARG A 572 18.22 0.37 7.48
CA ARG A 572 16.83 0.47 7.02
C ARG A 572 15.85 -0.13 8.02
N VAL A 573 16.08 -1.38 8.45
CA VAL A 573 15.23 -2.08 9.43
C VAL A 573 15.28 -1.38 10.80
N GLY A 574 16.45 -0.89 11.22
CA GLY A 574 16.60 -0.11 12.45
C GLY A 574 15.75 1.17 12.43
N LYS A 575 15.82 1.92 11.33
CA LYS A 575 15.03 3.14 11.10
C LYS A 575 13.53 2.87 11.03
N LEU A 576 13.10 1.78 10.39
CA LEU A 576 11.70 1.34 10.45
C LEU A 576 11.23 1.14 11.90
N GLY A 577 12.04 0.50 12.75
CA GLY A 577 11.75 0.30 14.16
C GLY A 577 11.56 1.59 14.98
N GLU A 578 12.22 2.69 14.58
CA GLU A 578 12.08 4.01 15.22
C GLU A 578 10.70 4.66 14.96
N LEU A 579 10.05 4.33 13.84
CA LEU A 579 8.76 4.92 13.44
C LEU A 579 7.66 4.64 14.45
N GLY A 580 7.65 3.46 15.07
CA GLY A 580 6.72 3.11 16.15
C GLY A 580 6.80 4.12 17.27
N ALA A 581 7.99 4.36 17.83
CA ALA A 581 8.22 5.32 18.90
C ALA A 581 7.91 6.77 18.52
N ALA A 582 8.09 7.13 17.24
CA ALA A 582 7.76 8.45 16.72
C ALA A 582 6.23 8.69 16.63
N ALA A 583 5.42 7.64 16.50
CA ALA A 583 3.96 7.69 16.40
C ALA A 583 3.23 8.04 17.72
N THR A 584 3.79 8.97 18.49
CA THR A 584 3.17 9.58 19.68
C THR A 584 2.40 10.85 19.37
N SER A 585 2.73 11.53 18.26
CA SER A 585 1.94 12.63 17.71
C SER A 585 2.07 12.68 16.18
N PRO A 586 1.08 13.23 15.45
CA PRO A 586 1.10 13.30 13.99
C PRO A 586 2.38 13.91 13.43
N GLN A 587 2.80 15.08 13.94
CA GLN A 587 4.01 15.76 13.47
C GLN A 587 5.28 14.94 13.69
N LYS A 588 5.44 14.30 14.86
CA LYS A 588 6.64 13.50 15.14
C LYS A 588 6.76 12.30 14.21
N LEU A 589 5.64 11.67 13.87
CA LEU A 589 5.63 10.60 12.88
C LEU A 589 5.98 11.15 11.50
N ALA A 590 5.39 12.28 11.08
CA ALA A 590 5.70 12.90 9.80
C ALA A 590 7.18 13.27 9.66
N ASP A 591 7.79 13.81 10.73
CA ASP A 591 9.22 14.13 10.77
C ASP A 591 10.07 12.86 10.62
N ALA A 592 9.69 11.78 11.29
CA ALA A 592 10.38 10.49 11.22
C ALA A 592 10.24 9.80 9.86
N LEU A 593 9.05 9.85 9.24
CA LEU A 593 8.83 9.36 7.88
C LEU A 593 9.64 10.17 6.86
N THR A 594 9.68 11.50 7.00
CA THR A 594 10.48 12.38 6.14
C THR A 594 11.98 12.06 6.27
N ALA A 595 12.47 11.84 7.49
CA ALA A 595 13.86 11.43 7.72
C ALA A 595 14.15 10.08 7.04
N TYR A 596 13.25 9.09 7.19
CA TYR A 596 13.40 7.78 6.53
C TYR A 596 13.44 7.92 4.99
N ILE A 597 12.54 8.72 4.41
CA ILE A 597 12.48 8.96 2.96
C ILE A 597 13.79 9.58 2.46
N ASN A 598 14.39 10.50 3.22
CA ASN A 598 15.66 11.13 2.83
C ASN A 598 16.84 10.17 2.95
N ASP A 599 16.85 9.30 3.97
CA ASP A 599 17.94 8.33 4.21
C ASP A 599 17.85 7.11 3.27
N HIS A 600 16.65 6.79 2.74
CA HIS A 600 16.34 5.56 1.99
C HIS A 600 15.39 5.79 0.80
N ASP A 601 15.64 6.83 -0.02
CA ASP A 601 14.73 7.31 -1.08
C ASP A 601 14.35 6.28 -2.16
N VAL A 602 15.24 5.32 -2.44
CA VAL A 602 15.06 4.21 -3.39
C VAL A 602 14.34 2.99 -2.80
N SER A 603 14.02 2.97 -1.51
CA SER A 603 13.30 1.84 -0.89
C SER A 603 11.81 1.82 -1.27
N ALA A 604 11.20 0.64 -1.29
CA ALA A 604 9.76 0.50 -1.55
C ALA A 604 8.93 1.25 -0.49
N GLU A 605 9.34 1.19 0.78
CA GLU A 605 8.66 1.86 1.89
C GLU A 605 8.72 3.39 1.76
N ALA A 606 9.78 3.96 1.17
CA ALA A 606 9.85 5.41 0.98
C ALA A 606 8.72 5.94 0.07
N ASN A 607 8.31 5.17 -0.94
CA ASN A 607 7.17 5.56 -1.79
C ASN A 607 5.83 5.45 -1.04
N ASP A 608 5.65 4.39 -0.25
CA ASP A 608 4.48 4.26 0.62
C ASP A 608 4.41 5.41 1.63
N PHE A 609 5.53 5.79 2.23
CA PHE A 609 5.61 6.87 3.22
C PHE A 609 5.36 8.25 2.63
N LYS A 610 5.82 8.52 1.40
CA LYS A 610 5.45 9.74 0.65
C LYS A 610 3.94 9.83 0.48
N THR A 611 3.29 8.71 0.15
CA THR A 611 1.84 8.62 0.02
C THR A 611 1.13 8.79 1.37
N ALA A 612 1.64 8.17 2.43
CA ALA A 612 1.06 8.27 3.77
C ALA A 612 1.15 9.68 4.35
N LEU A 613 2.20 10.46 4.03
CA LEU A 613 2.32 11.85 4.49
C LEU A 613 1.18 12.76 4.03
N VAL A 614 0.47 12.41 2.95
CA VAL A 614 -0.75 13.12 2.51
C VAL A 614 -1.85 13.06 3.58
N ALA A 615 -1.85 12.02 4.42
CA ALA A 615 -2.82 11.84 5.50
C ALA A 615 -2.48 12.60 6.79
N LEU A 616 -1.37 13.35 6.85
CA LEU A 616 -0.98 14.13 8.04
C LEU A 616 -2.11 15.04 8.56
N PRO A 617 -2.81 15.86 7.73
CA PRO A 617 -3.90 16.70 8.20
C PRO A 617 -5.04 15.89 8.84
N THR A 618 -5.28 14.67 8.35
CA THR A 618 -6.29 13.75 8.90
C THR A 618 -5.87 13.19 10.26
N TRP A 619 -4.58 12.84 10.43
CA TRP A 619 -4.05 12.40 11.73
C TRP A 619 -4.12 13.51 12.79
N GLU A 620 -3.82 14.75 12.39
CA GLU A 620 -3.96 15.94 13.22
C GLU A 620 -5.42 16.16 13.62
N ALA A 621 -6.35 16.08 12.65
CA ALA A 621 -7.78 16.19 12.91
C ALA A 621 -8.27 15.17 13.94
N VAL A 622 -7.86 13.90 13.83
CA VAL A 622 -8.25 12.85 14.78
C VAL A 622 -7.70 13.12 16.18
N THR A 623 -6.47 13.60 16.28
CA THR A 623 -5.85 13.93 17.56
C THR A 623 -6.50 15.17 18.19
N ALA A 624 -6.76 16.20 17.40
CA ALA A 624 -7.41 17.44 17.83
C ALA A 624 -8.84 17.21 18.34
N TRP A 625 -9.57 16.26 17.75
CA TRP A 625 -10.92 15.89 18.20
C TRP A 625 -10.96 15.48 19.69
N SER A 626 -9.91 14.80 20.17
CA SER A 626 -9.82 14.39 21.57
C SER A 626 -9.76 15.56 22.57
N ALA A 627 -9.42 16.76 22.10
CA ALA A 627 -9.32 17.98 22.89
C ALA A 627 -10.60 18.85 22.84
N VAL A 628 -11.56 18.55 21.96
CA VAL A 628 -12.81 19.31 21.83
C VAL A 628 -13.65 19.22 23.11
N GLN A 629 -14.01 20.38 23.66
CA GLN A 629 -14.83 20.51 24.86
C GLN A 629 -15.85 21.66 24.70
N PRO A 630 -17.09 21.50 25.19
CA PRO A 630 -17.65 20.30 25.79
C PRO A 630 -17.83 19.19 24.75
N ARG A 631 -17.71 17.94 25.21
CA ARG A 631 -17.71 16.81 24.30
C ARG A 631 -19.11 16.46 23.78
N PRO A 632 -19.30 16.34 22.46
CA PRO A 632 -20.60 15.96 21.91
C PRO A 632 -20.92 14.50 22.23
N THR A 633 -21.95 14.33 23.05
CA THR A 633 -22.52 13.04 23.42
C THR A 633 -24.03 13.13 23.35
N VAL A 634 -24.74 12.00 23.31
CA VAL A 634 -26.21 11.99 23.34
C VAL A 634 -26.78 12.79 24.52
N LEU A 635 -26.04 12.86 25.64
CA LEU A 635 -26.46 13.59 26.83
C LEU A 635 -26.68 15.08 26.56
N LEU A 636 -26.10 15.66 25.50
CA LEU A 636 -26.36 17.04 25.08
C LEU A 636 -27.84 17.31 24.76
N ALA A 637 -28.61 16.28 24.37
CA ALA A 637 -30.05 16.42 24.19
C ALA A 637 -30.72 16.87 25.50
N ASP A 638 -30.22 16.38 26.64
CA ASP A 638 -30.73 16.70 27.98
C ASP A 638 -29.89 17.76 28.71
N ARG A 639 -29.12 18.59 27.99
CA ARG A 639 -28.34 19.69 28.60
C ARG A 639 -28.96 21.07 28.38
N PRO A 640 -28.70 22.02 29.31
CA PRO A 640 -28.96 23.45 29.14
C PRO A 640 -28.55 23.96 27.75
N GLN A 641 -29.37 24.84 27.15
CA GLN A 641 -29.07 25.43 25.84
C GLN A 641 -27.67 26.07 25.79
N LYS A 642 -27.23 26.72 26.87
CA LYS A 642 -25.88 27.28 26.99
C LYS A 642 -24.75 26.25 26.80
N GLU A 643 -24.91 25.03 27.32
CA GLU A 643 -23.93 23.94 27.13
C GLU A 643 -23.95 23.42 25.69
N ARG A 644 -25.14 23.38 25.07
CA ARG A 644 -25.32 22.99 23.67
C ARG A 644 -24.72 24.00 22.70
N ASP A 645 -24.90 25.30 22.97
CA ASP A 645 -24.31 26.37 22.18
C ASP A 645 -22.77 26.33 22.27
N ALA A 646 -22.24 26.05 23.47
CA ALA A 646 -20.80 25.86 23.66
C ALA A 646 -20.28 24.64 22.88
N ALA A 647 -21.05 23.54 22.85
CA ALA A 647 -20.71 22.36 22.04
C ALA A 647 -20.75 22.67 20.54
N ALA A 648 -21.77 23.39 20.07
CA ALA A 648 -21.90 23.81 18.68
C ALA A 648 -20.72 24.70 18.25
N ALA A 649 -20.35 25.69 19.06
CA ALA A 649 -19.20 26.55 18.80
C ALA A 649 -17.88 25.75 18.74
N ALA A 650 -17.68 24.80 19.66
CA ALA A 650 -16.49 23.95 19.65
C ALA A 650 -16.43 23.01 18.43
N ILE A 651 -17.58 22.53 17.96
CA ILE A 651 -17.70 21.75 16.72
C ILE A 651 -17.37 22.61 15.50
N ASP A 652 -17.92 23.83 15.42
CA ASP A 652 -17.68 24.75 14.31
C ASP A 652 -16.19 25.15 14.22
N GLU A 653 -15.56 25.48 15.36
CA GLU A 653 -14.12 25.75 15.43
C GLU A 653 -13.30 24.56 14.95
N TYR A 654 -13.66 23.35 15.38
CA TYR A 654 -13.00 22.12 14.96
C TYR A 654 -13.14 21.85 13.45
N VAL A 655 -14.34 21.95 12.89
CA VAL A 655 -14.60 21.69 11.47
C VAL A 655 -13.89 22.72 10.59
N GLN A 656 -13.84 23.99 11.02
CA GLN A 656 -13.10 25.04 10.31
C GLN A 656 -11.58 24.79 10.33
N ALA A 657 -11.04 24.34 11.46
CA ALA A 657 -9.62 24.01 11.59
C ALA A 657 -9.23 22.72 10.84
N HIS A 658 -10.17 21.76 10.71
CA HIS A 658 -9.92 20.42 10.19
C HIS A 658 -11.00 19.96 9.19
N PRO A 659 -11.09 20.57 8.00
CA PRO A 659 -12.14 20.26 7.02
C PRO A 659 -12.05 18.84 6.44
N SER A 660 -10.86 18.21 6.46
CA SER A 660 -10.63 16.82 6.03
C SER A 660 -10.84 15.78 7.14
N SER A 661 -11.41 16.18 8.27
CA SER A 661 -11.63 15.31 9.42
C SER A 661 -12.58 14.15 9.08
N PRO A 662 -12.33 12.93 9.60
CA PRO A 662 -13.28 11.83 9.49
C PRO A 662 -14.57 12.05 10.29
N TYR A 663 -14.63 13.07 11.14
CA TYR A 663 -15.83 13.46 11.88
C TYR A 663 -16.67 14.53 11.17
N GLY A 664 -16.20 15.09 10.05
CA GLY A 664 -16.84 16.24 9.39
C GLY A 664 -18.33 16.04 9.14
N SER A 665 -18.70 14.91 8.52
CA SER A 665 -20.11 14.59 8.22
C SER A 665 -20.98 14.43 9.47
N ALA A 666 -20.44 13.87 10.55
CA ALA A 666 -21.16 13.72 11.82
C ALA A 666 -21.31 15.05 12.56
N CYS A 667 -20.28 15.91 12.50
CA CYS A 667 -20.34 17.28 13.00
C CYS A 667 -21.39 18.10 12.25
N GLU A 668 -21.42 18.03 10.91
CA GLU A 668 -22.44 18.69 10.07
C GLU A 668 -23.86 18.20 10.38
N ALA A 669 -24.04 16.91 10.67
CA ALA A 669 -25.32 16.35 11.07
C ALA A 669 -25.75 16.79 12.49
N LEU A 670 -24.79 16.95 13.41
CA LEU A 670 -25.06 17.33 14.80
C LEU A 670 -25.33 18.83 14.96
N ALA A 671 -24.60 19.70 14.26
CA ALA A 671 -24.71 21.14 14.37
C ALA A 671 -26.18 21.67 14.33
N PRO A 672 -27.02 21.32 13.34
CA PRO A 672 -28.41 21.81 13.29
C PRO A 672 -29.31 21.25 14.40
N LEU A 673 -28.91 20.17 15.08
CA LEU A 673 -29.65 19.60 16.20
C LEU A 673 -29.38 20.34 17.52
N LEU A 674 -28.29 21.09 17.60
CA LEU A 674 -27.90 21.86 18.79
C LEU A 674 -28.51 23.26 18.81
N VAL A 675 -28.80 23.84 17.64
CA VAL A 675 -29.32 25.20 17.46
C VAL A 675 -30.57 25.46 18.30
N ALA A 676 -30.58 26.62 18.97
CA ALA A 676 -31.70 27.14 19.74
C ALA A 676 -32.91 27.43 18.84
N ALA A 677 -34.12 27.29 19.40
CA ALA A 677 -35.36 27.53 18.68
C ALA A 677 -36.24 28.58 19.41
N PRO A 678 -35.76 29.81 19.65
CA PRO A 678 -36.42 30.75 20.56
C PRO A 678 -37.76 31.29 20.05
N GLY A 679 -38.02 31.20 18.73
CA GLY A 679 -39.19 31.83 18.09
C GLY A 679 -40.54 31.39 18.67
N TRP A 680 -40.64 30.18 19.25
CA TRP A 680 -41.86 29.72 19.90
C TRP A 680 -42.14 30.47 21.21
N ARG A 681 -41.10 30.84 21.97
CA ARG A 681 -41.24 31.58 23.23
C ARG A 681 -41.68 33.00 22.97
N GLU A 682 -40.99 33.70 22.07
CA GLU A 682 -41.32 35.07 21.69
C GLU A 682 -42.76 35.17 21.17
N TRP A 683 -43.16 34.22 20.32
CA TRP A 683 -44.53 34.14 19.83
C TRP A 683 -45.54 33.87 20.95
N LEU A 684 -45.23 32.93 21.86
CA LEU A 684 -46.15 32.57 22.93
C LEU A 684 -46.29 33.72 23.95
N GLU A 685 -45.19 34.39 24.34
CA GLU A 685 -45.21 35.58 25.20
C GLU A 685 -46.06 36.71 24.60
N ASP A 686 -45.86 37.03 23.32
CA ASP A 686 -46.67 38.00 22.60
C ASP A 686 -48.16 37.64 22.66
N LYS A 687 -48.51 36.38 22.38
CA LYS A 687 -49.91 35.94 22.38
C LYS A 687 -50.54 35.90 23.77
N LEU A 688 -49.81 35.47 24.78
CA LEU A 688 -50.28 35.51 26.17
C LEU A 688 -50.54 36.94 26.65
N GLY A 689 -49.77 37.92 26.17
CA GLY A 689 -49.95 39.35 26.49
C GLY A 689 -51.01 40.07 25.65
N THR A 690 -51.20 39.68 24.39
CA THR A 690 -52.06 40.41 23.42
C THR A 690 -53.43 39.80 23.19
N MET A 691 -53.62 38.50 23.46
CA MET A 691 -54.88 37.80 23.17
C MET A 691 -55.91 38.05 24.26
N GLU A 692 -56.89 38.92 23.98
CA GLU A 692 -57.91 39.36 24.93
C GLU A 692 -58.70 38.17 25.53
N GLU A 693 -58.94 37.13 24.73
CA GLU A 693 -59.69 35.93 25.11
C GLU A 693 -59.03 35.16 26.27
N LEU A 694 -57.72 35.34 26.47
CA LEU A 694 -56.97 34.76 27.59
C LEU A 694 -57.11 35.57 28.89
N THR A 695 -57.83 36.69 28.87
CA THR A 695 -58.07 37.55 30.05
C THR A 695 -59.52 37.51 30.54
N TYR A 696 -60.37 36.72 29.88
CA TYR A 696 -61.79 36.67 30.19
C TYR A 696 -62.09 35.99 31.53
N TRP A 697 -63.17 36.44 32.14
CA TRP A 697 -63.85 35.78 33.23
C TRP A 697 -64.97 34.90 32.67
N MET A 698 -65.36 33.86 33.41
CA MET A 698 -66.37 32.91 32.98
C MET A 698 -67.44 32.69 34.05
N ILE A 699 -68.68 32.53 33.56
CA ILE A 699 -69.83 32.02 34.32
C ILE A 699 -70.27 30.71 33.67
N GLU A 700 -70.20 29.60 34.39
CA GLU A 700 -70.71 28.29 33.95
C GLU A 700 -72.03 27.99 34.68
N ARG A 701 -73.08 27.62 33.94
CA ARG A 701 -74.37 27.18 34.48
C ARG A 701 -74.39 25.66 34.68
N LYS A 702 -75.37 25.17 35.45
CA LYS A 702 -75.59 23.73 35.68
C LYS A 702 -75.92 22.94 34.41
N ASP A 703 -76.45 23.60 33.38
CA ASP A 703 -76.68 23.02 32.04
C ASP A 703 -75.41 22.89 31.19
N GLY A 704 -74.25 23.32 31.71
CA GLY A 704 -72.96 23.29 31.02
C GLY A 704 -72.71 24.47 30.08
N SER A 705 -73.64 25.44 29.97
CA SER A 705 -73.40 26.65 29.20
C SER A 705 -72.38 27.57 29.88
N ARG A 706 -71.42 28.06 29.08
CA ARG A 706 -70.32 28.93 29.52
C ARG A 706 -70.45 30.30 28.89
N TRP A 707 -70.46 31.32 29.73
CA TRP A 707 -70.57 32.72 29.33
C TRP A 707 -69.31 33.45 29.71
N TYR A 708 -68.79 34.30 28.81
CA TYR A 708 -67.53 35.00 29.02
C TYR A 708 -67.75 36.50 29.19
N CYS A 709 -67.02 37.12 30.11
CA CYS A 709 -67.09 38.56 30.39
C CYS A 709 -65.71 39.15 30.68
N LYS A 710 -65.58 40.48 30.49
CA LYS A 710 -64.32 41.20 30.69
C LYS A 710 -64.01 41.49 32.16
N THR A 711 -65.05 41.65 32.98
CA THR A 711 -64.93 41.99 34.40
C THR A 711 -65.25 40.78 35.28
N ASP A 712 -64.70 40.76 36.51
CA ASP A 712 -64.95 39.69 37.48
C ASP A 712 -66.43 39.64 37.87
N PRO A 713 -67.18 38.58 37.50
CA PRO A 713 -68.61 38.49 37.77
C PRO A 713 -68.92 38.34 39.27
N ARG A 714 -67.92 37.99 40.09
CA ARG A 714 -68.06 37.88 41.55
C ARG A 714 -68.23 39.24 42.22
N LEU A 715 -67.74 40.31 41.59
CA LEU A 715 -67.88 41.68 42.09
C LEU A 715 -69.25 42.29 41.80
N ILE A 716 -70.05 41.65 40.96
CA ILE A 716 -71.39 42.13 40.61
C ILE A 716 -72.39 41.65 41.67
N PRO A 717 -73.05 42.58 42.40
CA PRO A 717 -73.94 42.20 43.48
C PRO A 717 -75.22 41.53 42.95
N PRO A 718 -75.70 40.47 43.61
CA PRO A 718 -76.98 39.86 43.25
C PRO A 718 -78.16 40.78 43.60
N GLN A 719 -79.19 40.77 42.75
CA GLN A 719 -80.42 41.54 42.90
C GLN A 719 -81.62 40.60 43.07
N PRO A 720 -82.46 40.78 44.11
CA PRO A 720 -83.69 40.02 44.26
C PRO A 720 -84.77 40.55 43.29
N GLN A 721 -85.38 39.65 42.50
CA GLN A 721 -86.50 39.95 41.62
C GLN A 721 -87.52 38.82 41.68
N ASN A 722 -88.77 39.11 42.09
CA ASN A 722 -89.86 38.14 42.19
C ASN A 722 -89.55 36.88 43.03
N GLY A 723 -88.79 37.03 44.12
CA GLY A 723 -88.43 35.92 45.01
C GLY A 723 -87.25 35.06 44.53
N VAL A 724 -86.65 35.39 43.38
CA VAL A 724 -85.46 34.72 42.84
C VAL A 724 -84.29 35.72 42.83
N VAL A 725 -83.08 35.23 43.11
CA VAL A 725 -81.87 36.05 43.15
C VAL A 725 -81.14 35.96 41.81
N PHE A 726 -80.99 37.09 41.13
CA PHE A 726 -80.33 37.19 39.82
C PHE A 726 -79.06 38.03 39.89
N LYS A 727 -78.09 37.75 39.02
CA LYS A 727 -77.00 38.65 38.67
C LYS A 727 -77.14 39.09 37.21
N SER A 728 -77.04 40.40 36.95
CA SER A 728 -76.99 40.93 35.59
C SER A 728 -75.53 41.22 35.21
N VAL A 729 -74.97 40.42 34.31
CA VAL A 729 -73.55 40.53 33.92
C VAL A 729 -73.46 40.89 32.45
N MET A 730 -72.57 41.82 32.13
CA MET A 730 -72.25 42.16 30.74
C MET A 730 -71.33 41.10 30.16
N VAL A 731 -71.86 40.29 29.24
CA VAL A 731 -71.18 39.15 28.64
C VAL A 731 -71.01 39.34 27.13
N TYR A 732 -70.04 38.66 26.55
CA TYR A 732 -69.82 38.63 25.10
C TYR A 732 -70.85 37.73 24.41
N GLN A 733 -71.44 38.21 23.32
CA GLN A 733 -72.38 37.50 22.45
C GLN A 733 -71.62 37.01 21.20
N GLY A 734 -70.67 36.11 21.43
CA GLY A 734 -69.85 35.52 20.37
C GLY A 734 -68.69 36.37 19.86
N LYS A 735 -68.06 35.91 18.77
CA LYS A 735 -66.85 36.46 18.14
C LYS A 735 -67.00 37.89 17.63
N SER A 736 -68.23 38.38 17.44
CA SER A 736 -68.50 39.78 17.10
C SER A 736 -68.06 40.78 18.19
N LYS A 737 -67.67 40.26 19.38
CA LYS A 737 -67.35 41.04 20.59
C LYS A 737 -68.45 41.99 21.03
N LYS A 738 -69.67 41.83 20.50
CA LYS A 738 -70.85 42.55 20.99
C LYS A 738 -71.12 42.12 22.42
N THR A 739 -71.26 43.09 23.31
CA THR A 739 -71.60 42.85 24.70
C THR A 739 -73.09 43.03 24.92
N ALA A 740 -73.72 42.15 25.71
CA ALA A 740 -75.08 42.33 26.17
C ALA A 740 -75.19 41.96 27.65
N PHE A 741 -76.16 42.56 28.34
CA PHE A 741 -76.51 42.13 29.69
C PHE A 741 -77.27 40.81 29.62
N GLU A 742 -76.79 39.81 30.35
CA GLU A 742 -77.49 38.56 30.57
C GLU A 742 -77.79 38.39 32.05
N GLN A 743 -78.99 37.89 32.35
CA GLN A 743 -79.44 37.63 33.72
C GLN A 743 -79.18 36.16 34.08
N PHE A 744 -78.48 35.96 35.19
CA PHE A 744 -78.13 34.65 35.71
C PHE A 744 -78.83 34.41 37.04
N GLU A 745 -79.70 33.40 37.10
CA GLU A 745 -80.27 32.94 38.36
C GLU A 745 -79.18 32.26 39.21
N GLN A 746 -78.99 32.73 40.44
CA GLN A 746 -77.87 32.30 41.29
C GLN A 746 -77.91 30.80 41.62
N LEU A 747 -79.10 30.19 41.71
CA LEU A 747 -79.27 28.75 41.94
C LEU A 747 -78.87 27.90 40.72
N GLN A 748 -78.79 28.48 39.53
CA GLN A 748 -78.39 27.80 38.29
C GLN A 748 -76.91 27.93 37.98
N LEU A 749 -76.17 28.74 38.76
CA LEU A 749 -74.73 28.88 38.62
C LEU A 749 -74.01 27.65 39.16
N LYS A 750 -73.03 27.17 38.39
CA LYS A 750 -72.13 26.10 38.78
C LYS A 750 -70.78 26.67 39.23
N ILE A 751 -70.19 27.56 38.42
CA ILE A 751 -68.89 28.20 38.69
C ILE A 751 -68.92 29.65 38.21
N GLU A 752 -68.31 30.56 38.98
CA GLU A 752 -67.98 31.93 38.57
C GLU A 752 -66.52 32.23 38.94
N GLY A 753 -65.72 32.76 38.01
CA GLY A 753 -64.30 33.00 38.25
C GLY A 753 -63.51 33.28 36.98
N PRO A 754 -62.16 33.27 37.05
CA PRO A 754 -61.32 33.38 35.87
C PRO A 754 -61.68 32.27 34.88
N SER A 755 -61.70 32.57 33.59
CA SER A 755 -61.94 31.54 32.60
C SER A 755 -60.84 30.47 32.64
N PRO A 756 -61.13 29.22 32.24
CA PRO A 756 -60.09 28.19 32.09
C PRO A 756 -58.91 28.64 31.23
N GLN A 757 -59.20 29.45 30.20
CA GLN A 757 -58.22 30.08 29.33
C GLN A 757 -57.29 31.03 30.09
N THR A 758 -57.81 31.83 31.02
CA THR A 758 -57.03 32.74 31.87
C THR A 758 -56.22 32.03 32.95
N VAL A 759 -56.73 30.93 33.50
CA VAL A 759 -55.95 30.11 34.43
C VAL A 759 -54.79 29.46 33.67
N PHE A 760 -55.06 28.91 32.49
CA PHE A 760 -54.06 28.25 31.68
C PHE A 760 -53.02 29.20 31.07
N SER A 761 -53.41 30.42 30.68
CA SER A 761 -52.46 31.42 30.17
C SER A 761 -51.40 31.79 31.21
N LYS A 762 -51.78 31.87 32.49
CA LYS A 762 -50.82 32.04 33.60
C LYS A 762 -49.90 30.83 33.76
N GLN A 763 -50.44 29.62 33.65
CA GLN A 763 -49.62 28.39 33.71
C GLN A 763 -48.61 28.32 32.56
N LEU A 764 -49.01 28.73 31.34
CA LEU A 764 -48.10 28.84 30.20
C LEU A 764 -47.07 29.95 30.40
N ALA A 765 -47.46 31.11 30.93
CA ALA A 765 -46.52 32.18 31.24
C ALA A 765 -45.47 31.75 32.28
N GLU A 766 -45.89 31.01 33.32
CA GLU A 766 -44.99 30.40 34.30
C GLU A 766 -44.07 29.34 33.67
N LEU A 767 -44.56 28.57 32.70
CA LEU A 767 -43.74 27.60 31.97
C LEU A 767 -42.66 28.27 31.12
N ILE A 768 -42.97 29.41 30.48
CA ILE A 768 -42.01 30.17 29.66
C ILE A 768 -40.99 30.92 30.51
N ALA A 769 -41.43 31.52 31.62
CA ALA A 769 -40.57 32.33 32.48
C ALA A 769 -39.55 31.49 33.29
N ASP A 770 -39.76 30.18 33.38
CA ASP A 770 -38.92 29.27 34.14
C ASP A 770 -37.87 28.61 33.23
N ASP A 771 -36.85 29.38 32.89
CA ASP A 771 -35.68 28.91 32.13
C ASP A 771 -34.99 27.71 32.80
N GLU A 772 -35.14 27.53 34.11
CA GLU A 772 -34.57 26.40 34.85
C GLU A 772 -35.37 25.11 34.67
N LYS A 773 -36.67 25.18 34.36
CA LYS A 773 -37.51 24.00 34.12
C LYS A 773 -37.31 23.39 32.75
N SER A 774 -37.12 24.19 31.70
CA SER A 774 -36.86 23.66 30.38
C SER A 774 -35.38 23.33 30.24
N VAL A 775 -35.07 22.07 29.94
CA VAL A 775 -33.68 21.64 29.73
C VAL A 775 -33.03 22.39 28.56
N ASN A 776 -33.78 22.66 27.49
CA ASN A 776 -33.35 23.47 26.35
C ASN A 776 -34.58 24.00 25.59
N ASP A 777 -34.37 24.83 24.57
CA ASP A 777 -35.46 25.44 23.81
C ASP A 777 -36.35 24.44 23.08
N ILE A 778 -35.77 23.35 22.56
CA ILE A 778 -36.53 22.33 21.82
C ILE A 778 -37.42 21.54 22.79
N ASP A 779 -36.88 21.12 23.94
CA ASP A 779 -37.66 20.45 24.98
C ASP A 779 -38.71 21.37 25.59
N GLY A 780 -38.38 22.65 25.83
CA GLY A 780 -39.36 23.64 26.27
C GLY A 780 -40.52 23.79 25.27
N ALA A 781 -40.24 23.73 23.97
CA ALA A 781 -41.29 23.74 22.95
C ALA A 781 -42.16 22.47 23.03
N PHE A 782 -41.55 21.29 23.20
CA PHE A 782 -42.29 20.03 23.39
C PHE A 782 -43.16 20.07 24.66
N ASP A 783 -42.65 20.65 25.75
CA ASP A 783 -43.38 20.81 27.01
C ASP A 783 -44.56 21.77 26.85
N ALA A 784 -44.38 22.90 26.16
CA ALA A 784 -45.46 23.84 25.85
C ALA A 784 -46.56 23.19 24.99
N MET A 785 -46.17 22.40 23.98
CA MET A 785 -47.12 21.63 23.17
C MET A 785 -47.86 20.58 24.00
N MET A 786 -47.16 19.86 24.87
CA MET A 786 -47.78 18.87 25.76
C MET A 786 -48.80 19.53 26.71
N ALA A 787 -48.41 20.63 27.36
CA ALA A 787 -49.30 21.38 28.26
C ALA A 787 -50.58 21.84 27.54
N LEU A 788 -50.46 22.37 26.32
CA LEU A 788 -51.60 22.83 25.52
C LEU A 788 -52.49 21.67 25.05
N ARG A 789 -51.87 20.57 24.61
CA ARG A 789 -52.56 19.37 24.15
C ARG A 789 -53.38 18.70 25.26
N GLU A 790 -52.78 18.57 26.45
CA GLU A 790 -53.36 17.86 27.59
C GLU A 790 -54.40 18.69 28.36
N ASN A 791 -54.38 20.02 28.26
CA ASN A 791 -55.31 20.86 29.01
C ASN A 791 -56.74 20.80 28.46
N LYS A 792 -57.56 19.89 28.99
CA LYS A 792 -58.97 19.70 28.60
C LYS A 792 -59.93 20.84 29.01
N THR A 793 -59.46 21.85 29.73
CA THR A 793 -60.33 22.89 30.33
C THR A 793 -60.54 24.10 29.41
N ILE A 794 -59.51 24.47 28.63
CA ILE A 794 -59.58 25.47 27.56
C ILE A 794 -60.51 24.99 26.43
N ASP A 795 -61.21 25.94 25.80
CA ASP A 795 -62.02 25.68 24.60
C ASP A 795 -61.19 25.07 23.45
N GLY A 796 -61.77 24.09 22.75
CA GLY A 796 -61.07 23.31 21.73
C GLY A 796 -60.58 24.12 20.53
N ALA A 797 -61.39 25.06 20.03
CA ALA A 797 -61.02 25.91 18.92
C ALA A 797 -59.90 26.88 19.30
N LEU A 798 -59.95 27.44 20.52
CA LEU A 798 -58.87 28.29 21.02
C LEU A 798 -57.57 27.51 21.26
N ALA A 799 -57.65 26.29 21.84
CA ALA A 799 -56.49 25.43 22.04
C ALA A 799 -55.82 25.09 20.69
N ALA A 800 -56.63 24.70 19.70
CA ALA A 800 -56.14 24.42 18.35
C ALA A 800 -55.51 25.65 17.68
N GLN A 801 -56.07 26.85 17.92
CA GLN A 801 -55.54 28.10 17.37
C GLN A 801 -54.18 28.46 17.97
N LEU A 802 -54.05 28.34 19.29
CA LEU A 802 -52.77 28.52 19.98
C LEU A 802 -51.74 27.47 19.51
N MET A 803 -52.17 26.22 19.32
CA MET A 803 -51.29 25.15 18.89
C MET A 803 -50.82 25.38 17.46
N GLN A 804 -51.71 25.77 16.55
CA GLN A 804 -51.33 26.06 15.17
C GLN A 804 -50.27 27.16 15.10
N GLY A 805 -50.48 28.29 15.77
CA GLY A 805 -49.52 29.38 15.74
C GLY A 805 -48.19 29.06 16.45
N LEU A 806 -48.23 28.26 17.52
CA LEU A 806 -47.02 27.74 18.17
C LEU A 806 -46.21 26.87 17.20
N LEU A 807 -46.88 25.95 16.49
CA LEU A 807 -46.23 25.09 15.49
C LEU A 807 -45.70 25.90 14.29
N GLU A 808 -46.43 26.92 13.83
CA GLU A 808 -46.00 27.81 12.73
C GLU A 808 -44.76 28.62 13.10
N SER A 809 -44.68 29.14 14.33
CA SER A 809 -43.53 29.93 14.80
C SER A 809 -42.28 29.07 15.02
N MET A 810 -42.44 27.82 15.47
CA MET A 810 -41.29 26.93 15.73
C MET A 810 -40.77 26.20 14.49
N ALA A 811 -41.63 25.89 13.50
CA ALA A 811 -41.25 25.05 12.36
C ALA A 811 -39.96 25.49 11.63
N PRO A 812 -39.73 26.79 11.34
CA PRO A 812 -38.51 27.25 10.66
C PRO A 812 -37.22 26.94 11.44
N HIS A 813 -37.30 26.91 12.77
CA HIS A 813 -36.17 26.72 13.66
C HIS A 813 -35.98 25.25 14.09
N MET A 814 -36.94 24.39 13.76
CA MET A 814 -36.88 22.98 14.14
C MET A 814 -35.95 22.18 13.22
N PRO A 815 -35.23 21.17 13.73
CA PRO A 815 -34.37 20.32 12.93
C PRO A 815 -35.12 19.58 11.81
N ALA A 816 -34.41 19.28 10.71
CA ALA A 816 -34.97 18.66 9.51
C ALA A 816 -35.68 17.31 9.78
N VAL A 817 -35.26 16.57 10.82
CA VAL A 817 -35.86 15.28 11.20
C VAL A 817 -37.31 15.41 11.71
N ILE A 818 -37.68 16.54 12.32
CA ILE A 818 -39.03 16.77 12.87
C ILE A 818 -39.81 17.87 12.12
N ARG A 819 -39.13 18.81 11.45
CA ARG A 819 -39.77 19.94 10.75
C ARG A 819 -40.91 19.51 9.81
N PRO A 820 -40.77 18.50 8.93
CA PRO A 820 -41.87 18.10 8.04
C PRO A 820 -43.11 17.60 8.79
N GLN A 821 -42.92 16.99 9.96
CA GLN A 821 -44.00 16.45 10.78
C GLN A 821 -44.79 17.59 11.45
N ILE A 822 -44.08 18.63 11.90
CA ILE A 822 -44.67 19.87 12.44
C ILE A 822 -45.45 20.60 11.35
N GLU A 823 -44.86 20.80 10.16
CA GLU A 823 -45.54 21.45 9.03
C GLU A 823 -46.80 20.67 8.57
N ALA A 824 -46.76 19.34 8.61
CA ALA A 824 -47.91 18.50 8.34
C ALA A 824 -49.01 18.67 9.40
N ALA A 825 -48.63 18.81 10.67
CA ALA A 825 -49.56 19.07 11.76
C ALA A 825 -50.23 20.45 11.62
N VAL A 826 -49.47 21.50 11.28
CA VAL A 826 -50.01 22.84 10.96
C VAL A 826 -51.06 22.75 9.85
N LYS A 827 -50.71 22.12 8.71
CA LYS A 827 -51.63 21.95 7.58
C LYS A 827 -52.89 21.16 7.94
N ARG A 828 -52.79 20.21 8.89
CA ARG A 828 -53.93 19.42 9.36
C ARG A 828 -54.85 20.23 10.26
N ILE A 829 -54.32 21.01 11.19
CA ILE A 829 -55.10 21.87 12.08
C ILE A 829 -55.78 23.00 11.29
N ALA A 830 -55.08 23.61 10.34
CA ALA A 830 -55.62 24.71 9.52
C ALA A 830 -56.89 24.34 8.73
N LYS A 831 -57.13 23.04 8.46
CA LYS A 831 -58.34 22.55 7.77
C LYS A 831 -59.63 22.76 8.56
N GLU A 832 -59.52 22.91 9.88
CA GLU A 832 -60.66 23.07 10.78
C GLU A 832 -61.26 24.50 10.75
N LYS A 833 -60.62 25.44 10.03
CA LYS A 833 -61.09 26.84 9.87
C LYS A 833 -61.45 27.48 11.22
N LEU A 834 -60.49 27.46 12.13
CA LEU A 834 -60.64 27.80 13.56
C LEU A 834 -61.20 29.21 13.79
N ASP A 835 -60.88 30.15 12.89
CA ASP A 835 -61.37 31.52 12.86
C ASP A 835 -62.90 31.60 12.65
N THR A 836 -63.53 30.60 12.03
CA THR A 836 -64.98 30.53 11.79
C THR A 836 -65.80 29.92 12.93
N ILE A 837 -65.16 29.36 13.96
CA ILE A 837 -65.85 28.67 15.07
C ILE A 837 -66.16 29.67 16.19
N ASP A 838 -67.42 30.08 16.36
CA ASP A 838 -67.82 31.04 17.40
C ASP A 838 -68.01 30.38 18.78
N TRP A 839 -66.92 29.90 19.35
CA TRP A 839 -66.92 29.16 20.61
C TRP A 839 -67.31 30.00 21.84
N ILE A 840 -67.26 31.34 21.73
CA ILE A 840 -67.65 32.26 22.82
C ILE A 840 -69.16 32.29 22.99
N ASN A 841 -69.94 32.05 21.92
CA ASN A 841 -71.39 32.10 21.97
C ASN A 841 -71.98 30.80 22.55
N PRO A 842 -72.52 30.81 23.78
CA PRO A 842 -73.07 29.60 24.38
C PRO A 842 -74.35 29.11 23.72
N ARG A 843 -74.99 29.92 22.87
CA ARG A 843 -76.22 29.54 22.15
C ARG A 843 -75.92 28.82 20.83
N ASP A 844 -74.69 28.89 20.33
CA ASP A 844 -74.27 28.18 19.13
C ASP A 844 -73.76 26.77 19.49
N THR A 845 -74.67 25.80 19.50
CA THR A 845 -74.33 24.40 19.78
C THR A 845 -73.45 23.79 18.71
N ASP A 846 -73.55 24.28 17.46
CA ASP A 846 -72.79 23.78 16.32
C ASP A 846 -71.32 24.22 16.41
N ALA A 847 -71.07 25.45 16.88
CA ALA A 847 -69.73 25.92 17.21
C ALA A 847 -69.06 25.09 18.31
N ARG A 848 -69.81 24.58 19.30
CA ARG A 848 -69.25 23.68 20.33
C ARG A 848 -68.83 22.33 19.77
N THR A 849 -69.65 21.74 18.90
CA THR A 849 -69.30 20.49 18.20
C THR A 849 -68.04 20.70 17.37
N ARG A 850 -67.99 21.74 16.53
CA ARG A 850 -66.81 22.08 15.73
C ARG A 850 -65.58 22.39 16.58
N SER A 851 -65.74 23.03 17.73
CA SER A 851 -64.65 23.27 18.70
C SER A 851 -64.09 21.95 19.26
N SER A 852 -64.97 20.99 19.58
CA SER A 852 -64.56 19.65 20.01
C SER A 852 -63.84 18.89 18.88
N ASP A 853 -64.35 18.96 17.65
CA ASP A 853 -63.74 18.31 16.48
C ASP A 853 -62.35 18.90 16.19
N ALA A 854 -62.21 20.24 16.26
CA ALA A 854 -60.93 20.93 16.11
C ALA A 854 -59.91 20.46 17.15
N ARG A 855 -60.36 20.22 18.39
CA ARG A 855 -59.51 19.68 19.45
C ARG A 855 -59.06 18.25 19.16
N GLU A 856 -59.97 17.40 18.68
CA GLU A 856 -59.64 16.03 18.30
C GLU A 856 -58.65 16.00 17.12
N ALA A 857 -58.85 16.86 16.12
CA ALA A 857 -57.95 17.04 14.99
C ALA A 857 -56.55 17.47 15.46
N MET A 858 -56.46 18.46 16.36
CA MET A 858 -55.22 18.87 17.00
C MET A 858 -54.55 17.71 17.75
N PHE A 859 -55.29 16.95 18.57
CA PHE A 859 -54.73 15.85 19.35
C PHE A 859 -54.16 14.72 18.49
N LYS A 860 -54.80 14.45 17.34
CA LYS A 860 -54.32 13.47 16.34
C LYS A 860 -53.11 14.00 15.57
N ALA A 861 -53.09 15.28 15.23
CA ALA A 861 -52.04 15.92 14.44
C ALA A 861 -50.73 16.08 15.23
N VAL A 862 -50.83 16.49 16.49
CA VAL A 862 -49.67 16.87 17.32
C VAL A 862 -49.27 15.70 18.21
N GLN A 863 -48.10 15.13 17.93
CA GLN A 863 -47.55 13.96 18.61
C GLN A 863 -46.17 14.29 19.20
N PRO A 864 -46.10 15.17 20.22
CA PRO A 864 -44.83 15.75 20.68
C PRO A 864 -43.89 14.69 21.27
N GLU A 865 -44.40 13.64 21.92
CA GLU A 865 -43.60 12.51 22.40
C GLU A 865 -42.92 11.71 21.27
N LEU A 866 -43.63 11.52 20.15
CA LEU A 866 -43.07 10.85 18.99
C LEU A 866 -41.98 11.70 18.35
N TRP A 867 -42.20 13.01 18.27
CA TRP A 867 -41.25 13.98 17.73
C TRP A 867 -40.01 14.12 18.62
N ARG A 868 -40.18 14.15 19.95
CA ARG A 868 -39.07 14.15 20.92
C ARG A 868 -38.21 12.89 20.77
N ARG A 869 -38.82 11.70 20.64
CA ARG A 869 -38.07 10.46 20.37
C ARG A 869 -37.32 10.49 19.04
N ALA A 870 -37.93 11.03 17.98
CA ALA A 870 -37.27 11.17 16.69
C ALA A 870 -36.06 12.13 16.76
N TYR A 871 -36.20 13.23 17.51
CA TYR A 871 -35.12 14.18 17.77
C TYR A 871 -33.98 13.54 18.58
N VAL A 872 -34.27 12.85 19.68
CA VAL A 872 -33.25 12.15 20.50
C VAL A 872 -32.56 11.06 19.69
N SER A 873 -33.30 10.29 18.88
CA SER A 873 -32.70 9.28 18.00
C SER A 873 -31.77 9.90 16.94
N ALA A 874 -32.11 11.07 16.41
CA ALA A 874 -31.21 11.80 15.50
C ALA A 874 -29.95 12.29 16.22
N MET A 875 -30.08 12.80 17.45
CA MET A 875 -28.96 13.17 18.32
C MET A 875 -28.06 11.96 18.62
N GLU A 876 -28.62 10.80 18.97
CA GLU A 876 -27.89 9.55 19.16
C GLU A 876 -27.10 9.16 17.91
N SER A 877 -27.76 9.18 16.75
CA SER A 877 -27.14 8.81 15.48
C SER A 877 -26.00 9.76 15.09
N ALA A 878 -26.15 11.07 15.32
CA ALA A 878 -25.13 12.06 15.01
C ALA A 878 -23.96 12.00 16.02
N CYS A 879 -24.24 11.76 17.30
CA CYS A 879 -23.23 11.68 18.35
C CYS A 879 -22.48 10.34 18.40
N ALA A 880 -23.06 9.23 17.90
CA ALA A 880 -22.43 7.91 17.95
C ALA A 880 -20.98 7.88 17.40
N PRO A 881 -20.69 8.36 16.17
CA PRO A 881 -19.31 8.39 15.66
C PRO A 881 -18.40 9.39 16.42
N LEU A 882 -18.99 10.41 17.05
CA LEU A 882 -18.30 11.47 17.78
C LEU A 882 -17.90 11.06 19.21
N ALA A 883 -18.62 10.09 19.79
CA ALA A 883 -18.41 9.59 21.14
C ALA A 883 -17.12 8.76 21.31
N VAL A 884 -16.50 8.32 20.21
CA VAL A 884 -15.25 7.57 20.23
C VAL A 884 -14.06 8.52 20.29
N VAL A 885 -13.16 8.36 21.28
CA VAL A 885 -11.85 9.04 21.26
C VAL A 885 -10.83 8.06 20.75
N TYR A 886 -10.02 8.52 19.81
CA TYR A 886 -8.88 7.78 19.33
C TYR A 886 -7.59 8.37 19.91
N GLU A 887 -6.68 7.50 20.34
CA GLU A 887 -5.33 7.87 20.77
C GLU A 887 -4.29 7.22 19.85
N PRO A 888 -3.21 7.93 19.48
CA PRO A 888 -2.11 7.33 18.72
C PRO A 888 -1.54 6.10 19.43
N ALA A 889 -1.36 5.03 18.69
CA ALA A 889 -0.91 3.74 19.21
C ALA A 889 0.33 3.18 18.49
N GLY A 890 0.64 3.68 17.30
CA GLY A 890 1.77 3.22 16.50
C GLY A 890 1.66 3.60 15.03
N VAL A 891 2.38 2.89 14.19
CA VAL A 891 2.37 3.03 12.74
C VAL A 891 2.17 1.66 12.08
N PHE A 892 1.45 1.65 10.97
CA PHE A 892 1.29 0.49 10.11
C PHE A 892 2.36 0.52 9.03
N VAL A 893 3.13 -0.55 8.85
CA VAL A 893 4.16 -0.65 7.80
C VAL A 893 4.08 -2.01 7.11
N LYS A 894 4.63 -2.10 5.89
CA LYS A 894 4.91 -3.37 5.24
C LYS A 894 6.40 -3.63 5.33
N SER A 895 6.78 -4.76 5.90
CA SER A 895 8.19 -5.21 6.00
C SER A 895 8.27 -6.60 5.39
N ASP A 896 9.13 -6.77 4.38
CA ASP A 896 9.28 -8.01 3.61
C ASP A 896 7.95 -8.52 3.02
N GLY A 897 7.10 -7.59 2.56
CA GLY A 897 5.79 -7.89 2.00
C GLY A 897 4.73 -8.34 3.02
N LYS A 898 5.03 -8.29 4.32
CA LYS A 898 4.09 -8.60 5.40
C LYS A 898 3.63 -7.34 6.09
N ASP A 899 2.35 -7.33 6.42
CA ASP A 899 1.73 -6.28 7.24
C ASP A 899 2.26 -6.35 8.68
N VAL A 900 2.79 -5.24 9.17
CA VAL A 900 3.40 -5.12 10.50
C VAL A 900 2.87 -3.87 11.19
N PHE A 901 2.50 -4.04 12.46
CA PHE A 901 2.16 -2.93 13.34
C PHE A 901 3.33 -2.65 14.28
N LEU A 902 3.86 -1.41 14.22
CA LEU A 902 4.92 -0.95 15.10
C LEU A 902 4.32 -0.05 16.19
N SER A 903 4.27 -0.55 17.42
CA SER A 903 3.66 0.19 18.53
C SER A 903 4.52 1.38 18.99
N ASN A 904 3.86 2.44 19.46
CA ASN A 904 4.51 3.61 20.07
C ASN A 904 4.88 3.44 21.54
N LYS A 905 4.43 2.36 22.17
CA LYS A 905 4.77 2.02 23.55
C LYS A 905 5.76 0.87 23.55
N VAL A 906 6.69 0.91 24.51
CA VAL A 906 7.59 -0.21 24.80
C VAL A 906 6.79 -1.45 25.23
N ALA A 907 5.60 -1.25 25.80
CA ALA A 907 4.67 -2.33 26.14
C ALA A 907 3.68 -2.58 24.99
N VAL A 908 3.55 -3.85 24.61
CA VAL A 908 2.57 -4.35 23.63
C VAL A 908 1.16 -3.88 24.02
N ALA A 909 0.39 -3.41 23.04
CA ALA A 909 -1.01 -3.07 23.25
C ALA A 909 -1.76 -4.26 23.89
N PRO A 910 -2.71 -4.02 24.81
CA PRO A 910 -3.45 -5.09 25.46
C PRO A 910 -4.10 -6.05 24.45
N ALA A 911 -4.20 -7.33 24.81
CA ALA A 911 -4.94 -8.31 24.02
C ALA A 911 -6.39 -7.84 23.80
N ASN A 912 -6.92 -8.11 22.61
CA ASN A 912 -8.22 -7.69 22.10
C ASN A 912 -8.36 -6.16 21.89
N THR A 913 -7.26 -5.41 21.84
CA THR A 913 -7.31 -4.01 21.43
C THR A 913 -7.52 -3.91 19.92
N THR A 914 -8.60 -3.24 19.51
CA THR A 914 -8.88 -2.93 18.11
C THR A 914 -8.02 -1.76 17.64
N LEU A 915 -7.36 -1.94 16.49
CA LEU A 915 -6.54 -0.94 15.82
C LEU A 915 -7.35 -0.26 14.71
N TRP A 916 -7.17 1.04 14.56
CA TRP A 916 -7.87 1.87 13.58
C TRP A 916 -6.89 2.76 12.82
N ILE A 917 -7.20 3.09 11.57
CA ILE A 917 -6.47 4.09 10.78
C ILE A 917 -7.45 5.14 10.31
N ALA A 918 -6.98 6.39 10.22
CA ALA A 918 -7.73 7.49 9.64
C ALA A 918 -7.29 7.66 8.18
N GLU A 919 -8.17 7.33 7.23
CA GLU A 919 -7.90 7.56 5.81
C GLU A 919 -8.24 9.02 5.44
N PRO A 920 -7.38 9.66 4.63
CA PRO A 920 -7.68 10.98 4.10
C PRO A 920 -8.88 10.94 3.16
N PRO A 921 -9.57 12.08 2.95
CA PRO A 921 -10.65 12.16 1.96
C PRO A 921 -10.14 11.81 0.57
N ILE A 922 -10.90 10.99 -0.16
CA ILE A 922 -10.61 10.60 -1.56
C ILE A 922 -11.72 11.18 -2.43
N GLY A 923 -11.38 12.19 -3.24
CA GLY A 923 -12.37 12.90 -4.06
C GLY A 923 -13.41 13.60 -3.19
N SER A 924 -14.69 13.28 -3.41
CA SER A 924 -15.81 13.80 -2.61
C SER A 924 -16.12 12.97 -1.36
N ASN A 925 -15.44 11.83 -1.15
CA ASN A 925 -15.66 11.01 0.02
C ASN A 925 -14.95 11.65 1.22
N PRO A 926 -15.65 11.91 2.34
CA PRO A 926 -15.00 12.41 3.54
C PRO A 926 -13.99 11.38 4.05
N GLY A 927 -13.02 11.84 4.85
CA GLY A 927 -12.12 10.94 5.56
C GLY A 927 -12.92 9.95 6.42
N MET A 928 -12.36 8.78 6.70
CA MET A 928 -13.04 7.78 7.52
C MET A 928 -12.08 7.03 8.44
N MET A 929 -12.62 6.57 9.57
CA MET A 929 -11.90 5.65 10.47
C MET A 929 -12.15 4.20 10.00
N ILE A 930 -11.08 3.50 9.65
CA ILE A 930 -11.13 2.10 9.21
C ILE A 930 -10.55 1.20 10.29
N LYS A 931 -11.26 0.11 10.59
CA LYS A 931 -10.75 -0.94 11.46
C LYS A 931 -9.64 -1.68 10.72
N LEU A 932 -8.43 -1.58 11.25
CA LEU A 932 -7.24 -2.21 10.68
C LEU A 932 -7.13 -3.68 11.11
N GLY A 933 -7.45 -3.98 12.37
CA GLY A 933 -7.28 -5.31 12.94
C GLY A 933 -7.44 -5.35 14.45
N THR A 934 -7.09 -6.49 15.05
CA THR A 934 -7.17 -6.69 16.50
C THR A 934 -5.89 -7.32 17.04
N VAL A 935 -5.39 -6.83 18.17
CA VAL A 935 -4.20 -7.37 18.84
C VAL A 935 -4.55 -8.68 19.55
N LYS A 936 -3.84 -9.76 19.26
CA LYS A 936 -3.97 -11.08 19.89
C LYS A 936 -3.26 -11.13 21.24
N GLN A 937 -3.44 -12.25 21.97
CA GLN A 937 -2.85 -12.44 23.30
C GLN A 937 -1.32 -12.45 23.31
N ASP A 938 -0.69 -12.87 22.22
CA ASP A 938 0.76 -12.90 22.02
C ASP A 938 1.33 -11.56 21.51
N GLY A 939 0.48 -10.56 21.31
CA GLY A 939 0.85 -9.25 20.75
C GLY A 939 0.84 -9.19 19.22
N ALA A 940 0.63 -10.31 18.52
CA ALA A 940 0.48 -10.30 17.08
C ALA A 940 -0.83 -9.61 16.69
N VAL A 941 -0.85 -8.94 15.53
CA VAL A 941 -2.07 -8.30 15.03
C VAL A 941 -2.77 -9.23 14.05
N GLU A 942 -4.05 -9.47 14.27
CA GLU A 942 -4.94 -10.04 13.26
C GLU A 942 -5.47 -8.91 12.38
N PHE A 943 -4.86 -8.73 11.22
CA PHE A 943 -5.29 -7.72 10.26
C PHE A 943 -6.61 -8.11 9.60
N ASP A 944 -7.55 -7.18 9.54
CA ASP A 944 -8.80 -7.34 8.80
C ASP A 944 -8.52 -7.20 7.29
N SER A 945 -9.42 -7.67 6.43
CA SER A 945 -9.26 -7.56 4.97
C SER A 945 -9.15 -6.12 4.47
N ALA A 946 -9.59 -5.14 5.26
CA ALA A 946 -9.42 -3.72 4.93
C ALA A 946 -7.95 -3.25 5.02
N ALA A 947 -7.08 -3.96 5.74
CA ALA A 947 -5.67 -3.61 5.83
C ALA A 947 -4.96 -3.61 4.46
N THR A 948 -5.45 -4.40 3.50
CA THR A 948 -4.85 -4.48 2.16
C THR A 948 -5.04 -3.20 1.34
N THR A 949 -6.02 -2.37 1.66
CA THR A 949 -6.28 -1.10 0.96
C THR A 949 -5.60 0.09 1.62
N VAL A 950 -5.03 -0.08 2.81
CA VAL A 950 -4.42 1.01 3.56
C VAL A 950 -2.96 1.18 3.16
N THR A 951 -2.56 2.42 2.88
CA THR A 951 -1.16 2.77 2.58
C THR A 951 -0.26 2.54 3.81
N PRO A 952 0.85 1.79 3.69
CA PRO A 952 1.88 1.70 4.72
C PRO A 952 2.47 3.07 5.07
N GLY A 953 2.89 3.26 6.32
CA GLY A 953 3.30 4.55 6.90
C GLY A 953 2.20 5.29 7.64
N ASN A 954 0.93 4.85 7.55
CA ASN A 954 -0.18 5.51 8.23
C ASN A 954 -0.13 5.37 9.75
N MET A 955 -0.52 6.45 10.44
CA MET A 955 -0.69 6.44 11.89
C MET A 955 -1.84 5.50 12.29
N VAL A 956 -1.56 4.65 13.28
CA VAL A 956 -2.53 3.74 13.86
C VAL A 956 -3.02 4.28 15.19
N PHE A 957 -4.31 4.19 15.41
CA PHE A 957 -5.02 4.65 16.58
C PHE A 957 -5.70 3.49 17.33
N THR A 958 -5.96 3.71 18.62
CA THR A 958 -6.80 2.84 19.45
C THR A 958 -7.88 3.65 20.14
N ILE A 959 -8.98 3.01 20.53
CA ILE A 959 -10.05 3.69 21.27
C ILE A 959 -9.58 3.88 22.72
N LYS A 960 -9.61 5.13 23.21
CA LYS A 960 -9.24 5.47 24.60
C LYS A 960 -10.14 4.72 25.59
N ARG A 961 -9.56 4.09 26.61
CA ARG A 961 -10.33 3.39 27.66
C ARG A 961 -11.29 4.38 28.35
N GLY A 962 -12.59 4.09 28.32
CA GLY A 962 -13.64 4.91 28.91
C GLY A 962 -14.58 5.56 27.87
N SER A 963 -14.15 5.68 26.61
CA SER A 963 -15.08 5.87 25.48
C SER A 963 -15.67 4.52 25.11
N LYS A 964 -16.95 4.30 25.43
CA LYS A 964 -17.71 3.20 24.82
C LYS A 964 -18.20 3.68 23.44
N PRO A 965 -17.93 2.94 22.36
CA PRO A 965 -18.52 3.20 21.05
C PRO A 965 -20.04 2.98 21.06
#